data_AF-A0A7C8MKD2-F1
#
_entry.id   AF-A0A7C8MKD2-F1
#
_cell.length_a   1.000
_cell.length_b   1.000
_cell.length_c   1.000
_cell.angle_alpha   90.00
_cell.angle_beta   90.00
_cell.angle_gamma   90.00
#
_symmetry.space_group_name_H-M   'P 1'
#
loop_
_entity.id
_entity.type
_entity.pdbx_description
1 polymer ?
#
loop_
_entity_poly.entity_id
_entity_poly.type
_entity_poly.pdbx_seq_one_letter_code
_entity_poly.pdbx_strand_id
1 'polypeptide(L)'
;MKFTAIAAACLSLLSTAYADTDVDASVSSKIVLPSTFKPPQTFKNANLVHIISLEKNYVKESINVLIENVSPKAQDEYFLPFTSDQMQKIGGLEVKDRKNSDVVGFSVDAVEFDASRYVKLHVLCRQFSEASANSDSDTQFYRIRLPAPLAPKSQQTLGISFYYLNTLKALPASIEQADKQYLAYAFSAYCPSAYPTLKQKTEVKLPSSDIPDYTKIAGNGETKEFPVKQGSKLTYGPFPEVPAGASSPVKVRYEFNKPVTHVSQLERDIEVSHWGGNVAFEERYTLFHYGANLSSQFSRVKWAQSQYFSPQTFALKEMKFVLGAGSKDAYFTDVIGNVSTSRFRANKREAILELKPRYPVFGGWKYPFTVGWNADSNNYLKKSEGKYLLKMPLIEGPKQAEGVEYEHVDVRVILPEGAENVKFYTSAPDSSITEHSVDIVRTYLDTIGRTVLTIKARNLVDEFRDRELIVSYEYSTAAALRKPFVIFSSTMAVFVAIWLLSKNRSLSIRSGKGNGNSSSPAHRKAFSFASLRGTIQPELSRRLYRLIKSTNNLISAHETAGKERNAIAQELSEWGEQTQDEAVSDISDKIGVILSELGAQEDSYAHNLDDARGILKTIRNTEKSVQPSRDNKGKIADEIQKLKLKEPQSTRLVILEQELVRAEAENLVAEAQLTNITRKKLREAYDAEFEAVIERAEKQIILAKHGKRLLSLIDDSPVTPGDARRVYNQGGAARQVLNDAEDDLRSWEMNRENGFVGNEATDNGAGSGTSRGVRSYASTSQPDIYDVVCVGGGPAGLSLLAALKANPTTAGSRVALVEAQDLSKLRSWQLPSDRFSNRCSSLTPSSANFLDKIGAWSHIQRDRVQPYHEMQVWDGVSDARIEFDWAPGSAPNGRTIAYMIENLNLTSGLLKRIDELSGVTTFDSARVENITLGEETEELDFREWPIVHLGGGKQLAARLLVGADGANSPVRAFAGIDSKGWDYGRHGVVATLELEGNGWAGDDTKIAYQRFLPTGPIAMLPLPGNYSTLVWSTTPANAALLKSLPPEDFTALVNAAFRLSPVDLQFMHTISSGHEDELAWRMQHTRFNAQAVPQNVVGVQEGTIASFPLKMRHADTYIGERIALVGDAAHTVHPLAGQGLNQGQGDVESLAKTIDYAVSHGQDIGTRMSLESYSSERYIANHVLLGVVDKLHKLYSVESGPLVPLRSWGLSAVNAMGPLKGFFMQQASGNGIKLF
;
A
#
# COMPACT_ATOMS: atom_id res chain seq x y z
N MET A 1 12.80 9.41 64.80
CA MET A 1 13.75 9.84 63.75
C MET A 1 12.94 10.03 62.47
N LYS A 2 12.46 11.24 62.15
CA LYS A 2 13.15 12.35 61.47
C LYS A 2 13.55 12.04 60.02
N PHE A 3 12.94 12.82 59.09
CA PHE A 3 13.36 13.16 57.72
C PHE A 3 13.36 11.99 56.73
N THR A 4 12.84 12.00 55.50
CA THR A 4 12.49 12.98 54.45
C THR A 4 11.86 12.12 53.32
N ALA A 5 11.06 12.53 52.34
CA ALA A 5 10.48 13.80 51.94
C ALA A 5 9.30 13.48 50.99
N ILE A 6 8.15 14.03 51.35
CA ILE A 6 6.93 14.14 50.56
C ILE A 6 7.12 15.31 49.57
N ALA A 7 8.04 15.16 48.60
CA ALA A 7 8.50 16.29 47.78
C ALA A 7 8.60 16.03 46.27
N ALA A 8 7.92 15.02 45.72
CA ALA A 8 7.87 14.79 44.26
C ALA A 8 6.48 14.97 43.63
N ALA A 9 5.42 15.11 44.44
CA ALA A 9 4.04 15.24 43.96
C ALA A 9 3.49 16.68 43.93
N CYS A 10 4.27 17.67 44.37
CA CYS A 10 3.86 19.08 44.41
C CYS A 10 4.67 20.01 43.47
N LEU A 11 5.52 19.47 42.59
CA LEU A 11 6.31 20.27 41.63
C LEU A 11 5.69 20.32 40.21
N SER A 12 4.48 19.80 40.00
CA SER A 12 3.76 19.88 38.72
C SER A 12 2.75 21.03 38.63
N LEU A 13 2.85 22.04 39.50
CA LEU A 13 1.91 23.18 39.55
C LEU A 13 2.57 24.57 39.52
N LEU A 14 3.84 24.68 39.12
CA LEU A 14 4.50 25.95 38.83
C LEU A 14 5.53 25.76 37.70
N SER A 15 5.06 25.66 36.46
CA SER A 15 5.86 26.09 35.30
C SER A 15 5.35 27.47 34.90
N THR A 16 5.88 28.49 35.55
CA THR A 16 5.79 29.87 35.10
C THR A 16 6.35 29.94 33.69
N ALA A 17 5.52 30.40 32.75
CA ALA A 17 5.95 30.84 31.44
C ALA A 17 7.03 31.91 31.62
N TYR A 18 8.29 31.57 31.34
CA TYR A 18 9.29 32.56 30.97
C TYR A 18 9.10 32.79 29.47
N ALA A 19 8.42 33.87 29.15
CA ALA A 19 8.58 34.53 27.87
C ALA A 19 9.95 35.21 27.91
N ASP A 20 10.98 34.57 27.35
CA ASP A 20 12.16 35.30 26.92
C ASP A 20 11.83 35.93 25.57
N THR A 21 11.50 37.21 25.66
CA THR A 21 11.64 38.17 24.58
C THR A 21 13.13 38.28 24.25
N ASP A 22 13.53 37.77 23.09
CA ASP A 22 14.57 38.37 22.24
C ASP A 22 14.57 37.61 20.90
N VAL A 23 13.68 38.01 20.00
CA VAL A 23 13.89 37.80 18.57
C VAL A 23 14.34 39.13 18.01
N ASP A 24 15.65 39.29 18.01
CA ASP A 24 16.35 40.35 17.32
C ASP A 24 16.08 40.26 15.81
N ALA A 25 15.69 41.40 15.26
CA ALA A 25 15.82 41.83 13.87
C ALA A 25 15.07 41.05 12.77
N SER A 26 13.82 41.47 12.52
CA SER A 26 13.25 41.48 11.18
C SER A 26 14.10 42.36 10.26
N VAL A 27 15.10 41.80 9.59
CA VAL A 27 15.82 42.48 8.51
C VAL A 27 14.99 42.36 7.23
N SER A 28 14.01 43.25 7.09
CA SER A 28 13.58 43.74 5.78
C SER A 28 13.98 45.20 5.77
N SER A 29 15.07 45.53 5.08
CA SER A 29 15.53 46.91 4.88
C SER A 29 14.57 47.62 3.92
N LYS A 30 13.36 47.93 4.39
CA LYS A 30 12.41 48.75 3.64
C LYS A 30 12.89 50.19 3.66
N ILE A 31 13.20 50.72 2.48
CA ILE A 31 13.63 52.10 2.31
C ILE A 31 12.38 52.93 2.11
N VAL A 32 12.09 53.75 3.11
CA VAL A 32 10.92 54.62 3.09
C VAL A 32 11.32 56.01 2.61
N LEU A 33 10.81 56.44 1.45
CA LEU A 33 11.06 57.77 0.88
C LEU A 33 9.78 58.64 0.87
N PRO A 34 9.90 59.98 0.75
CA PRO A 34 8.74 60.86 0.59
C PRO A 34 7.97 60.59 -0.71
N SER A 35 6.65 60.75 -0.72
CA SER A 35 5.77 60.55 -1.90
C SER A 35 6.10 61.45 -3.10
N THR A 36 6.87 62.52 -2.90
CA THR A 36 7.33 63.46 -3.93
C THR A 36 8.75 63.17 -4.45
N PHE A 37 9.34 62.03 -4.09
CA PHE A 37 10.70 61.68 -4.46
C PHE A 37 10.88 61.59 -5.98
N LYS A 38 11.88 62.30 -6.49
CA LYS A 38 12.36 62.18 -7.87
C LYS A 38 13.78 61.62 -7.86
N PRO A 39 14.06 60.53 -8.60
CA PRO A 39 15.40 59.97 -8.68
C PRO A 39 16.43 61.01 -9.15
N PRO A 40 17.63 61.05 -8.55
CA PRO A 40 18.69 61.94 -8.97
C PRO A 40 19.09 61.63 -10.42
N GLN A 41 19.21 62.65 -11.27
CA GLN A 41 19.52 62.50 -12.71
C GLN A 41 21.03 62.27 -12.93
N THR A 42 21.52 61.15 -12.40
CA THR A 42 22.95 60.77 -12.37
C THR A 42 23.38 59.90 -13.53
N PHE A 43 22.43 59.25 -14.21
CA PHE A 43 22.67 58.39 -15.35
C PHE A 43 21.91 58.87 -16.60
N LYS A 44 22.40 58.46 -17.77
CA LYS A 44 21.63 58.44 -19.03
C LYS A 44 21.70 57.04 -19.64
N ASN A 45 20.64 56.63 -20.34
CA ASN A 45 20.61 55.35 -21.03
C ASN A 45 21.07 55.54 -22.48
N ALA A 46 22.27 55.05 -22.83
CA ALA A 46 22.84 55.23 -24.15
C ALA A 46 22.16 54.36 -25.22
N ASN A 47 21.80 53.13 -24.85
CA ASN A 47 21.06 52.19 -25.69
C ASN A 47 20.19 51.31 -24.80
N LEU A 48 18.91 51.19 -25.13
CA LEU A 48 17.94 50.40 -24.38
C LEU A 48 17.15 49.49 -25.31
N VAL A 49 17.15 48.19 -25.03
CA VAL A 49 16.32 47.21 -25.71
C VAL A 49 15.37 46.59 -24.71
N HIS A 50 14.09 46.92 -24.85
CA HIS A 50 13.00 46.39 -24.03
C HIS A 50 12.36 45.21 -24.75
N ILE A 51 12.34 44.04 -24.12
CA ILE A 51 11.77 42.82 -24.68
C ILE A 51 10.60 42.40 -23.81
N ILE A 52 9.41 42.33 -24.38
CA ILE A 52 8.19 41.86 -23.73
C ILE A 52 7.87 40.49 -24.31
N SER A 53 7.93 39.42 -23.51
CA SER A 53 7.52 38.09 -23.93
C SER A 53 6.14 37.75 -23.41
N LEU A 54 5.25 37.38 -24.33
CA LEU A 54 3.87 36.95 -24.11
C LEU A 54 3.67 35.48 -24.51
N GLU A 55 4.75 34.70 -24.58
CA GLU A 55 4.74 33.29 -25.02
C GLU A 55 4.12 32.33 -23.98
N LYS A 56 4.08 32.77 -22.71
CA LYS A 56 3.50 32.06 -21.56
C LYS A 56 2.26 32.81 -21.05
N ASN A 57 1.56 32.22 -20.09
CA ASN A 57 0.36 32.76 -19.45
C ASN A 57 0.64 33.95 -18.49
N TYR A 58 1.90 34.32 -18.29
CA TYR A 58 2.35 35.53 -17.62
C TYR A 58 3.29 36.32 -18.53
N VAL A 59 3.47 37.61 -18.25
CA VAL A 59 4.34 38.48 -19.06
C VAL A 59 5.74 38.52 -18.48
N LYS A 60 6.75 38.26 -19.31
CA LYS A 60 8.15 38.44 -18.94
C LYS A 60 8.73 39.66 -19.63
N GLU A 61 9.15 40.64 -18.87
CA GLU A 61 9.86 41.79 -19.41
C GLU A 61 11.36 41.65 -19.17
N SER A 62 12.15 42.04 -20.17
CA SER A 62 13.61 42.03 -20.11
C SER A 62 14.14 43.33 -20.71
N ILE A 63 14.69 44.18 -19.84
CA ILE A 63 15.30 45.46 -20.21
C ILE A 63 16.80 45.26 -20.28
N ASN A 64 17.36 45.43 -21.47
CA ASN A 64 18.80 45.45 -21.65
C ASN A 64 19.24 46.88 -21.90
N VAL A 65 19.91 47.48 -20.91
CA VAL A 65 20.25 48.90 -20.91
C VAL A 65 21.75 49.11 -20.76
N LEU A 66 22.31 49.96 -21.60
CA LEU A 66 23.67 50.50 -21.45
C LEU A 66 23.57 51.84 -20.72
N ILE A 67 23.93 51.84 -19.44
CA ILE A 67 23.92 53.04 -18.60
C ILE A 67 25.27 53.76 -18.70
N GLU A 68 25.24 55.09 -18.72
CA GLU A 68 26.44 55.96 -18.65
C GLU A 68 26.29 56.93 -17.48
N ASN A 69 27.31 57.02 -16.63
CA ASN A 69 27.31 57.97 -15.52
C ASN A 69 27.62 59.39 -16.02
N VAL A 70 26.65 60.31 -15.86
CA VAL A 70 26.77 61.73 -16.22
C VAL A 70 27.10 62.62 -15.02
N SER A 71 27.07 62.09 -13.80
CA SER A 71 27.45 62.78 -12.58
C SER A 71 28.96 63.00 -12.51
N PRO A 72 29.44 64.12 -11.90
CA PRO A 72 30.86 64.32 -11.62
C PRO A 72 31.41 63.37 -10.55
N LYS A 73 30.55 62.64 -9.82
CA LYS A 73 30.93 61.65 -8.79
C LYS A 73 30.65 60.23 -9.28
N ALA A 74 31.35 59.23 -8.72
CA ALA A 74 30.98 57.84 -8.91
C ALA A 74 29.59 57.56 -8.31
N GLN A 75 28.81 56.68 -8.93
CA GLN A 75 27.42 56.40 -8.57
C GLN A 75 27.15 54.89 -8.63
N ASP A 76 26.40 54.37 -7.66
CA ASP A 76 26.05 52.95 -7.54
C ASP A 76 24.54 52.69 -7.48
N GLU A 77 23.68 53.70 -7.50
CA GLU A 77 22.23 53.54 -7.38
C GLU A 77 21.49 53.87 -8.69
N TYR A 78 20.76 52.89 -9.24
CA TYR A 78 19.92 53.05 -10.43
C TYR A 78 18.45 52.79 -10.08
N PHE A 79 17.54 53.65 -10.53
CA PHE A 79 16.10 53.55 -10.20
C PHE A 79 15.26 53.12 -11.41
N LEU A 80 14.34 52.18 -11.18
CA LEU A 80 13.40 51.66 -12.19
C LEU A 80 11.94 52.00 -11.78
N PRO A 81 11.17 52.74 -12.61
CA PRO A 81 9.83 53.21 -12.25
C PRO A 81 8.72 52.19 -12.56
N PHE A 82 7.71 52.15 -11.70
CA PHE A 82 6.49 51.35 -11.84
C PHE A 82 5.27 52.12 -11.32
N THR A 83 4.07 51.81 -11.82
CA THR A 83 2.82 52.28 -11.18
C THR A 83 2.50 51.46 -9.93
N SER A 84 1.68 51.98 -9.02
CA SER A 84 1.28 51.24 -7.81
C SER A 84 0.61 49.90 -8.12
N ASP A 85 -0.22 49.82 -9.18
CA ASP A 85 -0.86 48.59 -9.63
C ASP A 85 0.15 47.58 -10.22
N GLN A 86 1.12 48.07 -10.99
CA GLN A 86 2.19 47.23 -11.53
C GLN A 86 3.06 46.64 -10.42
N MET A 87 3.43 47.44 -9.42
CA MET A 87 4.29 47.03 -8.31
C MET A 87 3.71 45.82 -7.55
N GLN A 88 2.39 45.77 -7.35
CA GLN A 88 1.71 44.67 -6.67
C GLN A 88 1.71 43.35 -7.45
N LYS A 89 1.89 43.41 -8.76
CA LYS A 89 1.83 42.27 -9.69
C LYS A 89 3.21 41.83 -10.17
N ILE A 90 4.27 42.50 -9.74
CA ILE A 90 5.64 42.13 -10.08
C ILE A 90 6.04 40.89 -9.30
N GLY A 91 6.60 39.93 -10.03
CA GLY A 91 7.26 38.74 -9.52
C GLY A 91 8.73 38.73 -9.92
N GLY A 92 9.58 38.29 -8.98
CA GLY A 92 11.01 37.99 -9.18
C GLY A 92 11.80 38.93 -10.08
N LEU A 93 12.07 40.15 -9.58
CA LEU A 93 12.94 41.12 -10.25
C LEU A 93 14.41 40.76 -10.03
N GLU A 94 15.13 40.54 -11.13
CA GLU A 94 16.54 40.17 -11.15
C GLU A 94 17.35 41.12 -12.02
N VAL A 95 18.59 41.39 -11.60
CA VAL A 95 19.55 42.22 -12.33
C VAL A 95 20.89 41.51 -12.43
N LYS A 96 21.48 41.54 -13.62
CA LYS A 96 22.82 41.02 -13.88
C LYS A 96 23.58 41.90 -14.87
N ASP A 97 24.90 41.81 -14.86
CA ASP A 97 25.70 42.39 -15.93
C ASP A 97 25.58 41.51 -17.18
N ARG A 98 25.20 42.11 -18.31
CA ARG A 98 24.93 41.36 -19.54
C ARG A 98 26.21 40.92 -20.25
N LYS A 99 27.32 41.66 -20.09
CA LYS A 99 28.59 41.36 -20.77
C LYS A 99 29.45 40.42 -19.94
N ASN A 100 29.37 40.49 -18.61
CA ASN A 100 30.14 39.65 -17.72
C ASN A 100 29.24 38.97 -16.67
N SER A 101 28.93 37.69 -16.89
CA SER A 101 28.10 36.89 -15.99
C SER A 101 28.71 36.63 -14.62
N ASP A 102 30.02 36.85 -14.45
CA ASP A 102 30.74 36.56 -13.21
C ASP A 102 30.62 37.69 -12.18
N VAL A 103 30.05 38.84 -12.58
CA VAL A 103 29.78 39.98 -11.68
C VAL A 103 28.55 39.66 -10.83
N VAL A 104 28.79 39.21 -9.59
CA VAL A 104 27.76 38.90 -8.58
C VAL A 104 27.64 40.07 -7.58
N GLY A 105 26.46 40.26 -6.97
CA GLY A 105 26.27 41.23 -5.87
C GLY A 105 25.37 42.43 -6.20
N PHE A 106 24.56 42.36 -7.25
CA PHE A 106 23.47 43.32 -7.45
C PHE A 106 22.40 43.11 -6.38
N SER A 107 21.96 44.18 -5.72
CA SER A 107 20.82 44.14 -4.79
C SER A 107 19.65 44.96 -5.33
N VAL A 108 18.43 44.49 -5.06
CA VAL A 108 17.19 45.12 -5.53
C VAL A 108 16.30 45.36 -4.33
N ASP A 109 16.04 46.62 -4.03
CA ASP A 109 15.18 47.02 -2.93
C ASP A 109 13.92 47.72 -3.48
N ALA A 110 12.74 47.35 -2.99
CA ALA A 110 11.52 48.12 -3.24
C ALA A 110 11.56 49.40 -2.40
N VAL A 111 11.26 50.55 -3.02
CA VAL A 111 11.12 51.83 -2.33
C VAL A 111 9.64 52.02 -1.98
N GLU A 112 9.29 51.89 -0.71
CA GLU A 112 7.93 52.19 -0.23
C GLU A 112 7.79 53.69 0.11
N PHE A 113 6.61 54.27 -0.12
CA PHE A 113 6.32 55.65 0.26
C PHE A 113 5.63 55.71 1.63
N ASP A 114 6.04 56.62 2.50
CA ASP A 114 5.38 56.86 3.79
C ASP A 114 4.03 57.58 3.59
N ALA A 115 2.95 56.81 3.44
CA ALA A 115 1.59 57.38 3.43
C ALA A 115 1.17 57.92 4.82
N SER A 116 1.82 57.48 5.91
CA SER A 116 1.38 57.75 7.29
C SER A 116 1.76 59.14 7.80
N ARG A 117 2.76 59.80 7.20
CA ARG A 117 3.11 61.20 7.53
C ARG A 117 2.15 62.25 6.98
N TYR A 118 1.30 61.90 6.01
CA TYR A 118 0.33 62.83 5.39
C TYR A 118 -1.12 62.65 5.84
N VAL A 119 -1.46 61.50 6.46
CA VAL A 119 -2.86 61.18 6.83
C VAL A 119 -3.30 61.81 8.16
N LYS A 120 -2.40 62.40 8.96
CA LYS A 120 -2.77 63.02 10.26
C LYS A 120 -3.37 64.44 10.16
N LEU A 121 -3.56 65.00 8.96
CA LEU A 121 -4.16 66.34 8.77
C LEU A 121 -5.38 66.38 7.83
N HIS A 122 -5.87 65.24 7.33
CA HIS A 122 -6.98 65.20 6.36
C HIS A 122 -8.17 64.31 6.81
N VAL A 123 -8.52 64.36 8.10
CA VAL A 123 -9.76 63.76 8.64
C VAL A 123 -10.79 64.83 9.05
N LEU A 124 -10.54 66.13 8.84
CA LEU A 124 -11.44 67.21 9.27
C LEU A 124 -12.21 67.98 8.17
N CYS A 125 -12.03 67.68 6.87
CA CYS A 125 -12.78 68.37 5.82
C CYS A 125 -13.41 67.38 4.83
N ARG A 126 -14.59 66.84 5.16
CA ARG A 126 -15.55 66.34 4.18
C ARG A 126 -16.75 67.27 4.18
N GLN A 127 -16.63 68.37 3.44
CA GLN A 127 -17.76 69.10 2.85
C GLN A 127 -17.18 70.14 1.87
N PHE A 128 -17.68 70.08 0.64
CA PHE A 128 -17.45 70.98 -0.50
C PHE A 128 -16.24 70.74 -1.43
N SER A 129 -16.59 70.77 -2.73
CA SER A 129 -15.80 71.18 -3.89
C SER A 129 -15.17 70.07 -4.75
N GLU A 130 -15.81 69.85 -5.90
CA GLU A 130 -15.15 69.57 -7.17
C GLU A 130 -14.12 70.68 -7.48
N ALA A 131 -13.08 70.33 -8.26
CA ALA A 131 -12.00 71.14 -8.82
C ALA A 131 -10.65 71.12 -8.07
N SER A 132 -9.61 70.79 -8.85
CA SER A 132 -8.16 70.77 -8.57
C SER A 132 -7.57 69.42 -8.11
N ALA A 133 -7.34 68.53 -9.08
CA ALA A 133 -6.43 67.38 -8.94
C ALA A 133 -5.19 67.62 -9.81
N ASN A 134 -4.16 68.25 -9.23
CA ASN A 134 -2.83 68.32 -9.80
C ASN A 134 -1.84 67.63 -8.86
N SER A 135 -1.29 66.53 -9.39
CA SER A 135 0.02 65.91 -9.10
C SER A 135 0.33 65.41 -7.69
N ASP A 136 -0.21 64.25 -7.32
CA ASP A 136 0.56 63.23 -6.61
C ASP A 136 0.93 62.15 -7.64
N SER A 137 2.23 61.86 -7.82
CA SER A 137 2.66 60.89 -8.83
C SER A 137 2.47 59.46 -8.33
N ASP A 138 1.64 58.66 -9.02
CA ASP A 138 1.42 57.22 -8.77
C ASP A 138 2.64 56.32 -9.12
N THR A 139 3.83 56.92 -9.28
CA THR A 139 5.05 56.23 -9.71
C THR A 139 5.90 55.83 -8.52
N GLN A 140 6.05 54.53 -8.29
CA GLN A 140 6.94 53.89 -7.33
C GLN A 140 8.24 53.44 -8.01
N PHE A 141 9.28 53.11 -7.23
CA PHE A 141 10.58 52.73 -7.76
C PHE A 141 11.14 51.47 -7.12
N TYR A 142 11.82 50.66 -7.92
CA TYR A 142 12.83 49.73 -7.41
C TYR A 142 14.21 50.39 -7.49
N ARG A 143 14.98 50.28 -6.42
CA ARG A 143 16.38 50.72 -6.36
C ARG A 143 17.29 49.53 -6.63
N ILE A 144 18.12 49.65 -7.66
CA ILE A 144 19.13 48.68 -8.05
C ILE A 144 20.49 49.20 -7.59
N ARG A 145 21.20 48.43 -6.77
CA ARG A 145 22.56 48.78 -6.34
C ARG A 145 23.61 48.02 -7.15
N LEU A 146 24.56 48.76 -7.71
CA LEU A 146 25.69 48.21 -8.45
C LEU A 146 26.71 47.62 -7.45
N PRO A 147 27.36 46.47 -7.76
CA PRO A 147 28.38 45.87 -6.90
C PRO A 147 29.58 46.78 -6.64
N ALA A 148 29.90 47.65 -7.60
CA ALA A 148 30.95 48.66 -7.49
C ALA A 148 30.45 50.00 -8.08
N PRO A 149 30.80 51.15 -7.47
CA PRO A 149 30.40 52.46 -8.01
C PRO A 149 30.96 52.73 -9.40
N LEU A 150 30.09 53.16 -10.32
CA LEU A 150 30.45 53.46 -11.71
C LEU A 150 31.13 54.82 -11.80
N ALA A 151 32.36 54.88 -12.33
CA ALA A 151 33.12 56.13 -12.45
C ALA A 151 32.46 57.12 -13.45
N PRO A 152 32.71 58.44 -13.32
CA PRO A 152 32.19 59.44 -14.27
C PRO A 152 32.51 59.09 -15.72
N LYS A 153 31.53 59.24 -16.63
CA LYS A 153 31.60 58.89 -18.07
C LYS A 153 31.87 57.42 -18.40
N SER A 154 32.01 56.55 -17.41
CA SER A 154 32.11 55.10 -17.65
C SER A 154 30.73 54.49 -17.89
N GLN A 155 30.70 53.34 -18.57
CA GLN A 155 29.48 52.68 -19.01
C GLN A 155 29.40 51.26 -18.46
N GLN A 156 28.18 50.81 -18.15
CA GLN A 156 27.90 49.44 -17.72
C GLN A 156 26.64 48.91 -18.42
N THR A 157 26.62 47.63 -18.77
CA THR A 157 25.47 47.00 -19.44
C THR A 157 24.66 46.16 -18.47
N LEU A 158 23.46 46.62 -18.11
CA LEU A 158 22.56 45.90 -17.23
C LEU A 158 21.55 45.07 -18.03
N GLY A 159 21.31 43.85 -17.60
CA GLY A 159 20.17 43.02 -17.99
C GLY A 159 19.22 42.89 -16.80
N ILE A 160 18.08 43.55 -16.89
CA ILE A 160 17.04 43.56 -15.86
C ILE A 160 15.87 42.70 -16.36
N SER A 161 15.40 41.76 -15.55
CA SER A 161 14.25 40.92 -15.88
C SER A 161 13.27 40.83 -14.73
N PHE A 162 11.98 40.89 -15.03
CA PHE A 162 10.89 40.75 -14.07
C PHE A 162 9.64 40.19 -14.76
N TYR A 163 8.69 39.72 -13.95
CA TYR A 163 7.48 39.07 -14.41
C TYR A 163 6.25 39.86 -13.95
N TYR A 164 5.25 40.02 -14.82
CA TYR A 164 3.94 40.53 -14.43
C TYR A 164 2.93 39.39 -14.40
N LEU A 165 2.33 39.19 -13.22
CA LEU A 165 1.30 38.18 -12.99
C LEU A 165 -0.09 38.80 -13.10
N ASN A 166 -1.10 38.00 -13.45
CA ASN A 166 -2.51 38.42 -13.52
C ASN A 166 -2.77 39.73 -14.35
N THR A 167 -2.00 39.95 -15.42
CA THR A 167 -2.15 41.12 -16.30
C THR A 167 -2.81 40.78 -17.64
N LEU A 168 -2.74 39.53 -18.09
CA LEU A 168 -3.38 39.08 -19.33
C LEU A 168 -4.89 38.95 -19.13
N LYS A 169 -5.68 39.43 -20.10
CA LYS A 169 -7.15 39.30 -20.09
C LYS A 169 -7.65 38.70 -21.39
N ALA A 170 -8.59 37.77 -21.30
CA ALA A 170 -9.27 37.22 -22.46
C ALA A 170 -10.16 38.26 -23.15
N LEU A 171 -10.05 38.36 -24.48
CA LEU A 171 -10.85 39.27 -25.29
C LEU A 171 -11.25 38.57 -26.62
N PRO A 172 -12.52 38.16 -26.80
CA PRO A 172 -13.65 38.36 -25.88
C PRO A 172 -13.51 37.56 -24.58
N ALA A 173 -14.21 38.02 -23.54
CA ALA A 173 -14.15 37.40 -22.20
C ALA A 173 -14.82 36.01 -22.16
N SER A 174 -15.73 35.72 -23.08
CA SER A 174 -16.39 34.44 -23.22
C SER A 174 -16.39 33.96 -24.68
N ILE A 175 -16.13 32.68 -24.90
CA ILE A 175 -16.06 32.02 -26.22
C ILE A 175 -16.75 30.65 -26.19
N GLU A 176 -17.11 30.09 -27.34
CA GLU A 176 -17.62 28.71 -27.38
C GLU A 176 -16.52 27.69 -27.09
N GLN A 177 -16.92 26.46 -26.72
CA GLN A 177 -15.99 25.38 -26.34
C GLN A 177 -14.96 25.01 -27.42
N ALA A 178 -15.28 25.24 -28.70
CA ALA A 178 -14.43 24.91 -29.85
C ALA A 178 -13.67 26.13 -30.42
N ASP A 179 -13.95 27.33 -29.91
CA ASP A 179 -13.37 28.56 -30.42
C ASP A 179 -11.92 28.75 -29.96
N LYS A 180 -11.21 29.60 -30.70
CA LYS A 180 -9.85 30.02 -30.35
C LYS A 180 -9.89 31.09 -29.27
N GLN A 181 -9.04 30.93 -28.26
CA GLN A 181 -8.84 31.95 -27.24
C GLN A 181 -7.84 33.03 -27.71
N TYR A 182 -8.21 34.29 -27.46
CA TYR A 182 -7.35 35.45 -27.66
C TYR A 182 -7.14 36.20 -26.34
N LEU A 183 -5.89 36.57 -26.06
CA LEU A 183 -5.53 37.39 -24.91
C LEU A 183 -5.15 38.79 -25.35
N ALA A 184 -5.43 39.77 -24.50
CA ALA A 184 -5.04 41.15 -24.69
C ALA A 184 -4.06 41.59 -23.59
N TYR A 185 -3.03 42.34 -23.99
CA TYR A 185 -2.07 42.96 -23.09
C TYR A 185 -1.86 44.43 -23.45
N ALA A 186 -1.80 45.29 -22.44
CA ALA A 186 -1.59 46.72 -22.58
C ALA A 186 -0.27 47.12 -21.92
N PHE A 187 0.55 47.88 -22.65
CA PHE A 187 1.90 48.30 -22.24
C PHE A 187 2.25 49.64 -22.90
N SER A 188 3.45 50.17 -22.65
CA SER A 188 3.94 51.37 -23.32
C SER A 188 4.95 51.01 -24.42
N ALA A 189 4.84 51.62 -25.61
CA ALA A 189 5.84 51.47 -26.67
C ALA A 189 7.23 51.95 -26.23
N TYR A 190 7.28 52.96 -25.34
CA TYR A 190 8.50 53.39 -24.68
C TYR A 190 8.72 52.59 -23.40
N CYS A 191 9.95 52.14 -23.18
CA CYS A 191 10.33 51.52 -21.92
C CYS A 191 10.22 52.54 -20.78
N PRO A 192 9.48 52.25 -19.69
CA PRO A 192 9.48 53.11 -18.51
C PRO A 192 10.90 53.25 -17.95
N SER A 193 11.41 54.48 -17.86
CA SER A 193 12.72 54.76 -17.29
C SER A 193 12.75 56.07 -16.53
N ALA A 194 13.48 56.11 -15.41
CA ALA A 194 13.70 57.30 -14.61
C ALA A 194 14.73 58.27 -15.22
N TYR A 195 15.40 57.86 -16.30
CA TYR A 195 16.51 58.58 -16.92
C TYR A 195 16.26 58.82 -18.42
N PRO A 196 16.81 59.89 -19.01
CA PRO A 196 16.71 60.14 -20.45
C PRO A 196 17.40 59.02 -21.24
N THR A 197 16.77 58.60 -22.34
CA THR A 197 17.21 57.46 -23.15
C THR A 197 17.50 57.90 -24.59
N LEU A 198 18.75 57.79 -25.04
CA LEU A 198 19.19 58.28 -26.35
C LEU A 198 18.65 57.45 -27.52
N LYS A 199 18.65 56.12 -27.38
CA LYS A 199 18.15 55.18 -28.38
C LYS A 199 17.41 54.07 -27.65
N GLN A 200 16.16 53.82 -28.04
CA GLN A 200 15.43 52.66 -27.55
C GLN A 200 14.61 51.96 -28.62
N LYS A 201 14.37 50.67 -28.40
CA LYS A 201 13.39 49.88 -29.15
C LYS A 201 12.69 48.89 -28.23
N THR A 202 11.46 48.56 -28.57
CA THR A 202 10.63 47.62 -27.83
C THR A 202 10.23 46.47 -28.73
N GLU A 203 10.57 45.25 -28.33
CA GLU A 203 10.32 44.01 -29.06
C GLU A 203 9.29 43.17 -28.29
N VAL A 204 8.15 42.89 -28.92
CA VAL A 204 7.11 42.03 -28.35
C VAL A 204 7.18 40.66 -29.03
N LYS A 205 7.34 39.60 -28.23
CA LYS A 205 7.34 38.21 -28.68
C LYS A 205 6.01 37.56 -28.33
N LEU A 206 5.39 36.92 -29.31
CA LEU A 206 4.06 36.32 -29.22
C LEU A 206 4.15 34.81 -29.50
N PRO A 207 3.23 33.99 -28.99
CA PRO A 207 3.25 32.53 -29.16
C PRO A 207 2.87 32.08 -30.58
N SER A 208 2.14 32.91 -31.32
CA SER A 208 1.59 32.63 -32.65
C SER A 208 1.74 33.86 -33.55
N SER A 209 1.74 33.65 -34.86
CA SER A 209 1.67 34.74 -35.85
C SER A 209 0.26 35.30 -36.05
N ASP A 210 -0.75 34.64 -35.49
CA ASP A 210 -2.14 35.11 -35.45
C ASP A 210 -2.30 36.24 -34.42
N ILE A 211 -2.32 37.46 -34.92
CA ILE A 211 -2.36 38.71 -34.14
C ILE A 211 -3.47 39.57 -34.75
N PRO A 212 -4.73 39.40 -34.30
CA PRO A 212 -5.86 40.09 -34.90
C PRO A 212 -5.79 41.62 -34.78
N ASP A 213 -5.39 42.15 -33.61
CA ASP A 213 -5.36 43.59 -33.34
C ASP A 213 -4.07 44.02 -32.64
N TYR A 214 -3.48 45.14 -33.07
CA TYR A 214 -2.36 45.78 -32.39
C TYR A 214 -2.35 47.29 -32.67
N THR A 215 -1.98 48.10 -31.67
CA THR A 215 -1.88 49.56 -31.84
C THR A 215 -0.73 49.91 -32.78
N LYS A 216 -1.03 50.71 -33.80
CA LYS A 216 -0.05 51.32 -34.69
C LYS A 216 0.27 52.74 -34.25
N ILE A 217 1.53 53.13 -34.34
CA ILE A 217 2.02 54.47 -34.01
C ILE A 217 2.81 55.04 -35.21
N ALA A 218 2.90 56.36 -35.31
CA ALA A 218 3.67 57.01 -36.36
C ALA A 218 5.15 56.60 -36.29
N GLY A 219 5.73 56.27 -37.45
CA GLY A 219 7.14 55.91 -37.55
C GLY A 219 8.06 57.12 -37.70
N ASN A 220 9.37 56.88 -37.58
CA ASN A 220 10.41 57.90 -37.73
C ASN A 220 11.30 57.54 -38.94
N GLY A 221 11.53 58.51 -39.85
CA GLY A 221 12.43 58.34 -41.00
C GLY A 221 11.89 57.38 -42.07
N GLU A 222 12.65 56.32 -42.40
CA GLU A 222 12.38 55.36 -43.51
C GLU A 222 11.16 54.43 -43.25
N THR A 223 10.73 54.26 -42.00
CA THR A 223 9.57 53.43 -41.64
C THR A 223 8.35 54.30 -41.40
N LYS A 224 7.26 54.09 -42.17
CA LYS A 224 6.05 54.92 -42.10
C LYS A 224 5.21 54.70 -40.83
N GLU A 225 5.10 53.46 -40.36
CA GLU A 225 4.30 53.07 -39.18
C GLU A 225 5.01 51.97 -38.38
N PHE A 226 4.94 52.05 -37.05
CA PHE A 226 5.32 50.96 -36.14
C PHE A 226 4.07 50.28 -35.57
N PRO A 227 4.10 48.98 -35.22
CA PRO A 227 5.26 48.10 -35.22
C PRO A 227 5.57 47.46 -36.58
N VAL A 228 6.84 47.10 -36.80
CA VAL A 228 7.24 46.18 -37.88
C VAL A 228 6.94 44.75 -37.44
N LYS A 229 5.99 44.09 -38.11
CA LYS A 229 5.63 42.68 -37.87
C LYS A 229 6.58 41.75 -38.61
N GLN A 230 7.19 40.82 -37.89
CA GLN A 230 8.03 39.73 -38.43
C GLN A 230 7.59 38.41 -37.81
N GLY A 231 6.74 37.65 -38.49
CA GLY A 231 6.17 36.41 -37.95
C GLY A 231 5.37 36.67 -36.67
N SER A 232 5.82 36.07 -35.56
CA SER A 232 5.25 36.24 -34.21
C SER A 232 5.93 37.35 -33.38
N LYS A 233 6.74 38.21 -34.01
CA LYS A 233 7.43 39.32 -33.36
C LYS A 233 6.90 40.67 -33.85
N LEU A 234 6.64 41.59 -32.93
CA LEU A 234 6.32 43.01 -33.22
C LEU A 234 7.46 43.89 -32.71
N THR A 235 7.98 44.77 -33.55
CA THR A 235 9.07 45.69 -33.17
C THR A 235 8.61 47.15 -33.26
N TYR A 236 8.64 47.84 -32.13
CA TYR A 236 8.38 49.27 -32.00
C TYR A 236 9.71 50.02 -31.90
N GLY A 237 9.88 51.06 -32.73
CA GLY A 237 11.15 51.79 -32.84
C GLY A 237 12.12 51.17 -33.86
N PRO A 238 13.33 51.73 -33.99
CA PRO A 238 14.03 52.54 -33.00
C PRO A 238 13.46 53.96 -32.83
N PHE A 239 13.32 54.39 -31.58
CA PHE A 239 12.96 55.76 -31.22
C PHE A 239 14.23 56.57 -30.92
N PRO A 240 14.39 57.78 -31.52
CA PRO A 240 15.40 58.73 -31.11
C PRO A 240 15.04 59.33 -29.74
N GLU A 241 16.02 59.97 -29.10
CA GLU A 241 16.01 60.54 -27.74
C GLU A 241 14.62 60.70 -27.09
N VAL A 242 14.38 59.91 -26.05
CA VAL A 242 13.13 59.88 -25.29
C VAL A 242 13.38 60.43 -23.88
N PRO A 243 12.57 61.40 -23.41
CA PRO A 243 12.73 61.99 -22.08
C PRO A 243 12.43 60.97 -20.95
N ALA A 244 12.94 61.23 -19.75
CA ALA A 244 12.64 60.43 -18.57
C ALA A 244 11.11 60.42 -18.30
N GLY A 245 10.55 59.24 -18.00
CA GLY A 245 9.13 59.07 -17.69
C GLY A 245 8.17 59.17 -18.88
N ALA A 246 8.64 59.24 -20.13
CA ALA A 246 7.74 59.24 -21.29
C ALA A 246 7.00 57.91 -21.44
N SER A 247 5.71 57.97 -21.80
CA SER A 247 4.85 56.81 -22.02
C SER A 247 4.08 56.96 -23.33
N SER A 248 3.90 55.86 -24.05
CA SER A 248 3.12 55.79 -25.28
C SER A 248 2.27 54.52 -25.26
N PRO A 249 1.00 54.59 -24.84
CA PRO A 249 0.17 53.41 -24.60
C PRO A 249 -0.08 52.60 -25.88
N VAL A 250 0.08 51.29 -25.77
CA VAL A 250 -0.10 50.30 -26.83
C VAL A 250 -0.88 49.12 -26.28
N LYS A 251 -1.75 48.54 -27.10
CA LYS A 251 -2.47 47.30 -26.80
C LYS A 251 -2.26 46.30 -27.93
N VAL A 252 -2.06 45.03 -27.57
CA VAL A 252 -1.98 43.91 -28.52
C VAL A 252 -3.00 42.84 -28.13
N ARG A 253 -3.67 42.28 -29.13
CA ARG A 253 -4.55 41.09 -29.01
C ARG A 253 -3.99 39.99 -29.89
N TYR A 254 -3.77 38.81 -29.29
CA TYR A 254 -3.08 37.70 -29.93
C TYR A 254 -3.69 36.36 -29.54
N GLU A 255 -3.51 35.34 -30.39
CA GLU A 255 -3.97 33.98 -30.12
C GLU A 255 -3.16 33.35 -28.98
N PHE A 256 -3.85 32.83 -27.97
CA PHE A 256 -3.26 32.03 -26.89
C PHE A 256 -4.20 30.86 -26.58
N ASN A 257 -4.13 29.83 -27.41
CA ASN A 257 -4.99 28.64 -27.30
C ASN A 257 -4.39 27.56 -26.39
N LYS A 258 -3.91 27.98 -25.21
CA LYS A 258 -3.38 27.12 -24.15
C LYS A 258 -3.99 27.53 -22.79
N PRO A 259 -3.92 26.68 -21.77
CA PRO A 259 -4.43 27.02 -20.44
C PRO A 259 -3.78 28.25 -19.82
N VAL A 260 -4.58 29.05 -19.12
CA VAL A 260 -4.11 30.24 -18.39
C VAL A 260 -4.26 29.95 -16.89
N THR A 261 -3.33 29.16 -16.35
CA THR A 261 -3.40 28.64 -14.98
C THR A 261 -2.82 29.62 -13.97
N HIS A 262 -3.63 30.02 -13.00
CA HIS A 262 -3.26 30.88 -11.87
C HIS A 262 -3.46 30.13 -10.57
N VAL A 263 -2.38 29.88 -9.82
CA VAL A 263 -2.45 29.31 -8.48
C VAL A 263 -2.55 30.46 -7.49
N SER A 264 -3.74 30.67 -6.92
CA SER A 264 -3.94 31.79 -5.98
C SER A 264 -3.23 31.56 -4.65
N GLN A 265 -3.17 30.29 -4.21
CA GLN A 265 -2.54 29.85 -2.97
C GLN A 265 -1.89 28.50 -3.21
N LEU A 266 -0.60 28.40 -2.86
CA LEU A 266 0.15 27.15 -2.73
C LEU A 266 0.65 27.04 -1.29
N GLU A 267 0.20 26.02 -0.58
CA GLU A 267 0.79 25.63 0.69
C GLU A 267 1.65 24.39 0.47
N ARG A 268 2.92 24.47 0.87
CA ARG A 268 3.88 23.39 0.69
C ARG A 268 4.47 22.99 2.03
N ASP A 269 4.15 21.80 2.48
CA ASP A 269 4.70 21.20 3.70
C ASP A 269 5.82 20.23 3.36
N ILE A 270 6.93 20.37 4.08
CA ILE A 270 8.13 19.56 3.89
C ILE A 270 8.52 19.00 5.24
N GLU A 271 8.10 17.77 5.52
CA GLU A 271 8.35 17.11 6.80
C GLU A 271 9.60 16.23 6.75
N VAL A 272 10.56 16.51 7.64
CA VAL A 272 11.81 15.77 7.73
C VAL A 272 11.74 14.76 8.87
N SER A 273 11.92 13.47 8.55
CA SER A 273 11.95 12.39 9.54
C SER A 273 13.31 11.72 9.63
N HIS A 274 14.04 11.97 10.71
CA HIS A 274 15.32 11.29 10.98
C HIS A 274 15.13 9.82 11.37
N TRP A 275 13.98 9.48 11.95
CA TRP A 275 13.64 8.10 12.33
C TRP A 275 13.19 7.27 11.13
N GLY A 276 12.38 7.86 10.24
CA GLY A 276 11.90 7.22 9.02
C GLY A 276 12.93 7.21 7.88
N GLY A 277 13.97 8.05 7.97
CA GLY A 277 14.98 8.18 6.92
C GLY A 277 14.43 8.81 5.63
N ASN A 278 13.31 9.53 5.71
CA ASN A 278 12.61 10.11 4.56
C ASN A 278 12.27 11.59 4.79
N VAL A 279 12.05 12.29 3.69
CA VAL A 279 11.43 13.62 3.63
C VAL A 279 10.09 13.46 2.93
N ALA A 280 9.01 13.86 3.58
CA ALA A 280 7.67 13.85 3.03
C ALA A 280 7.31 15.24 2.51
N PHE A 281 6.78 15.31 1.30
CA PHE A 281 6.30 16.53 0.67
C PHE A 281 4.79 16.45 0.51
N GLU A 282 4.09 17.52 0.87
CA GLU A 282 2.67 17.68 0.61
C GLU A 282 2.42 19.10 0.11
N GLU A 283 1.79 19.22 -1.05
CA GLU A 283 1.49 20.48 -1.71
C GLU A 283 -0.02 20.60 -1.93
N ARG A 284 -0.60 21.67 -1.41
CA ARG A 284 -2.03 22.00 -1.53
C ARG A 284 -2.19 23.21 -2.45
N TYR A 285 -2.90 22.99 -3.55
CA TYR A 285 -3.08 23.96 -4.63
C TYR A 285 -4.51 24.49 -4.65
N THR A 286 -4.66 25.81 -4.72
CA THR A 286 -5.90 26.46 -5.13
C THR A 286 -5.72 27.02 -6.54
N LEU A 287 -6.07 26.22 -7.55
CA LEU A 287 -5.86 26.57 -8.96
C LEU A 287 -7.11 27.20 -9.58
N PHE A 288 -6.92 28.29 -10.31
CA PHE A 288 -7.91 28.96 -11.14
C PHE A 288 -7.45 28.96 -12.61
N HIS A 289 -8.43 29.02 -13.51
CA HIS A 289 -8.17 29.22 -14.94
C HIS A 289 -8.66 30.60 -15.39
N TYR A 290 -7.76 31.53 -15.70
CA TYR A 290 -8.08 32.91 -16.08
C TYR A 290 -8.29 33.14 -17.58
N GLY A 291 -8.34 32.08 -18.38
CA GLY A 291 -8.69 32.13 -19.79
C GLY A 291 -10.14 32.55 -20.04
N ALA A 292 -10.55 32.54 -21.31
CA ALA A 292 -11.91 32.91 -21.69
C ALA A 292 -12.93 31.94 -21.07
N ASN A 293 -14.02 32.47 -20.52
CA ASN A 293 -15.12 31.67 -20.00
C ASN A 293 -15.91 31.04 -21.16
N LEU A 294 -16.71 30.02 -20.89
CA LEU A 294 -17.60 29.44 -21.89
C LEU A 294 -18.83 30.34 -22.09
N SER A 295 -19.12 30.71 -23.34
CA SER A 295 -20.32 31.48 -23.70
C SER A 295 -21.61 30.64 -23.59
N SER A 296 -21.51 29.34 -23.86
CA SER A 296 -22.57 28.35 -23.68
C SER A 296 -22.22 27.39 -22.55
N GLN A 297 -23.21 26.66 -22.03
CA GLN A 297 -22.93 25.56 -21.09
C GLN A 297 -21.98 24.52 -21.71
N PHE A 298 -21.20 23.87 -20.86
CA PHE A 298 -20.28 22.80 -21.27
C PHE A 298 -21.06 21.62 -21.87
N SER A 299 -20.62 21.14 -23.03
CA SER A 299 -21.22 19.96 -23.68
C SER A 299 -20.22 18.81 -23.69
N ARG A 300 -20.53 17.77 -22.91
CA ARG A 300 -19.73 16.54 -22.88
C ARG A 300 -19.68 15.84 -24.24
N VAL A 301 -20.77 15.91 -25.02
CA VAL A 301 -20.82 15.33 -26.37
C VAL A 301 -19.85 16.05 -27.31
N LYS A 302 -19.89 17.39 -27.37
CA LYS A 302 -18.92 18.18 -28.16
C LYS A 302 -17.48 17.92 -27.69
N TRP A 303 -17.28 17.77 -26.38
CA TRP A 303 -15.97 17.45 -25.82
C TRP A 303 -15.46 16.09 -26.29
N ALA A 304 -16.28 15.04 -26.17
CA ALA A 304 -15.94 13.69 -26.61
C ALA A 304 -15.66 13.63 -28.12
N GLN A 305 -16.50 14.30 -28.93
CA GLN A 305 -16.28 14.42 -30.38
C GLN A 305 -14.94 15.11 -30.70
N SER A 306 -14.62 16.19 -29.99
CA SER A 306 -13.35 16.90 -30.18
C SER A 306 -12.13 16.06 -29.78
N GLN A 307 -12.25 15.17 -28.78
CA GLN A 307 -11.12 14.35 -28.33
C GLN A 307 -10.60 13.39 -29.40
N TYR A 308 -11.48 12.90 -30.29
CA TYR A 308 -11.10 12.03 -31.40
C TYR A 308 -10.03 12.67 -32.31
N PHE A 309 -10.14 13.97 -32.56
CA PHE A 309 -9.21 14.71 -33.42
C PHE A 309 -8.07 15.39 -32.64
N SER A 310 -8.10 15.34 -31.31
CA SER A 310 -7.10 15.95 -30.41
C SER A 310 -6.67 17.38 -30.78
N PRO A 311 -7.60 18.32 -31.05
CA PRO A 311 -7.25 19.71 -31.35
C PRO A 311 -6.63 20.39 -30.13
N GLN A 312 -5.82 21.43 -30.37
CA GLN A 312 -5.38 22.33 -29.31
C GLN A 312 -6.58 23.00 -28.65
N THR A 313 -6.56 23.06 -27.33
CA THR A 313 -7.63 23.65 -26.52
C THR A 313 -7.01 24.52 -25.43
N PHE A 314 -7.75 25.55 -25.07
CA PHE A 314 -7.43 26.38 -23.91
C PHE A 314 -7.84 25.73 -22.58
N ALA A 315 -8.55 24.60 -22.56
CA ALA A 315 -8.90 23.91 -21.32
C ALA A 315 -7.73 23.11 -20.73
N LEU A 316 -7.57 23.17 -19.41
CA LEU A 316 -6.58 22.35 -18.70
C LEU A 316 -7.08 20.90 -18.60
N LYS A 317 -6.40 20.00 -19.33
CA LYS A 317 -6.72 18.57 -19.40
C LYS A 317 -5.84 17.70 -18.50
N GLU A 318 -4.57 18.05 -18.39
CA GLU A 318 -3.54 17.25 -17.74
C GLU A 318 -2.45 18.17 -17.16
N MET A 319 -1.89 17.76 -16.03
CA MET A 319 -0.76 18.41 -15.37
C MET A 319 0.38 17.42 -15.17
N LYS A 320 1.61 17.83 -15.50
CA LYS A 320 2.80 17.00 -15.34
C LYS A 320 3.69 17.53 -14.23
N PHE A 321 3.81 16.77 -13.15
CA PHE A 321 4.71 17.08 -12.04
C PHE A 321 6.02 16.32 -12.27
N VAL A 322 7.12 17.07 -12.42
CA VAL A 322 8.46 16.50 -12.51
C VAL A 322 9.07 16.55 -11.12
N LEU A 323 9.10 15.40 -10.46
CA LEU A 323 9.56 15.23 -9.09
C LEU A 323 11.04 14.80 -9.04
N GLY A 324 11.68 15.00 -7.90
CA GLY A 324 13.03 14.51 -7.62
C GLY A 324 13.21 13.00 -7.88
N ALA A 325 14.37 12.60 -8.41
CA ALA A 325 14.68 11.19 -8.61
C ALA A 325 14.71 10.44 -7.28
N GLY A 326 14.06 9.27 -7.23
CA GLY A 326 13.92 8.48 -6.00
C GLY A 326 12.67 8.81 -5.16
N SER A 327 11.79 9.69 -5.64
CA SER A 327 10.45 9.88 -5.06
C SER A 327 9.62 8.59 -5.12
N LYS A 328 8.77 8.38 -4.10
CA LYS A 328 7.93 7.21 -3.87
C LYS A 328 6.58 7.64 -3.29
N ASP A 329 5.62 6.72 -3.29
CA ASP A 329 4.31 6.90 -2.63
C ASP A 329 3.57 8.18 -3.04
N ALA A 330 3.67 8.55 -4.32
CA ALA A 330 2.98 9.72 -4.85
C ALA A 330 1.47 9.50 -4.81
N TYR A 331 0.73 10.47 -4.27
CA TYR A 331 -0.73 10.46 -4.22
C TYR A 331 -1.31 11.78 -4.72
N PHE A 332 -2.57 11.72 -5.16
CA PHE A 332 -3.32 12.85 -5.70
C PHE A 332 -4.76 12.81 -5.21
N THR A 333 -5.15 13.82 -4.45
CA THR A 333 -6.48 13.94 -3.85
C THR A 333 -7.09 15.29 -4.21
N ASP A 334 -8.42 15.35 -4.24
CA ASP A 334 -9.15 16.60 -4.21
C ASP A 334 -9.78 16.80 -2.82
N VAL A 335 -10.62 17.83 -2.68
CA VAL A 335 -11.30 18.15 -1.42
C VAL A 335 -12.25 17.05 -0.96
N ILE A 336 -12.73 16.19 -1.87
CA ILE A 336 -13.73 15.15 -1.59
C ILE A 336 -13.06 13.79 -1.35
N GLY A 337 -11.87 13.55 -1.91
CA GLY A 337 -11.08 12.35 -1.65
C GLY A 337 -10.10 12.01 -2.77
N ASN A 338 -9.82 10.72 -2.92
CA ASN A 338 -8.85 10.25 -3.89
C ASN A 338 -9.30 10.47 -5.34
N VAL A 339 -8.37 10.86 -6.20
CA VAL A 339 -8.58 10.99 -7.65
C VAL A 339 -7.71 9.96 -8.37
N SER A 340 -8.34 8.90 -8.87
CA SER A 340 -7.65 7.76 -9.48
C SER A 340 -7.04 8.04 -10.86
N THR A 341 -7.37 9.18 -11.48
CA THR A 341 -6.87 9.59 -12.80
C THR A 341 -5.48 10.23 -12.72
N SER A 342 -4.55 9.55 -12.05
CA SER A 342 -3.14 9.91 -11.96
C SER A 342 -2.25 8.74 -12.39
N ARG A 343 -1.05 9.05 -12.91
CA ARG A 343 -0.06 8.06 -13.31
C ARG A 343 1.31 8.48 -12.81
N PHE A 344 1.83 7.74 -11.85
CA PHE A 344 3.17 7.92 -11.33
C PHE A 344 4.16 6.97 -12.02
N ARG A 345 5.29 7.50 -12.49
CA ARG A 345 6.40 6.72 -13.06
C ARG A 345 7.69 7.18 -12.40
N ALA A 346 8.41 6.26 -11.78
CA ALA A 346 9.69 6.56 -11.13
C ALA A 346 10.80 5.67 -11.70
N ASN A 347 11.86 6.31 -12.17
CA ASN A 347 13.09 5.72 -12.65
C ASN A 347 14.27 6.23 -11.79
N LYS A 348 15.46 5.65 -11.95
CA LYS A 348 16.68 6.13 -11.26
C LYS A 348 17.08 7.57 -11.63
N ARG A 349 16.58 8.10 -12.75
CA ARG A 349 16.94 9.42 -13.28
C ARG A 349 15.83 10.47 -13.15
N GLU A 350 14.57 10.04 -13.14
CA GLU A 350 13.41 10.92 -13.17
C GLU A 350 12.24 10.30 -12.40
N ALA A 351 11.43 11.13 -11.76
CA ALA A 351 10.13 10.75 -11.25
C ALA A 351 9.09 11.71 -11.84
N ILE A 352 8.08 11.17 -12.52
CA ILE A 352 7.06 11.96 -13.21
C ILE A 352 5.69 11.52 -12.70
N LEU A 353 4.90 12.48 -12.25
CA LEU A 353 3.53 12.30 -11.84
C LEU A 353 2.61 13.05 -12.82
N GLU A 354 1.91 12.30 -13.66
CA GLU A 354 0.92 12.82 -14.62
C GLU A 354 -0.45 12.83 -13.93
N LEU A 355 -1.09 13.99 -13.80
CA LEU A 355 -2.36 14.20 -13.14
C LEU A 355 -3.43 14.65 -14.13
N LYS A 356 -4.60 14.03 -14.09
CA LYS A 356 -5.77 14.49 -14.83
C LYS A 356 -6.85 14.91 -13.83
N PRO A 357 -7.27 16.19 -13.81
CA PRO A 357 -8.41 16.63 -13.02
C PRO A 357 -9.68 15.85 -13.33
N ARG A 358 -10.64 15.78 -12.39
CA ARG A 358 -11.92 15.07 -12.59
C ARG A 358 -12.73 15.58 -13.79
N TYR A 359 -12.55 16.86 -14.12
CA TYR A 359 -13.18 17.54 -15.24
C TYR A 359 -12.18 18.49 -15.90
N PRO A 360 -12.28 18.74 -17.22
CA PRO A 360 -11.44 19.73 -17.88
C PRO A 360 -11.71 21.12 -17.28
N VAL A 361 -10.66 21.84 -16.90
CA VAL A 361 -10.81 23.16 -16.26
C VAL A 361 -10.79 24.24 -17.35
N PHE A 362 -11.95 24.84 -17.62
CA PHE A 362 -12.12 25.97 -18.56
C PHE A 362 -11.99 27.33 -17.85
N GLY A 363 -11.97 28.43 -18.60
CA GLY A 363 -11.92 29.78 -18.05
C GLY A 363 -13.02 30.06 -17.02
N GLY A 364 -12.64 30.70 -15.92
CA GLY A 364 -13.48 30.99 -14.76
C GLY A 364 -13.62 29.84 -13.76
N TRP A 365 -13.14 28.63 -14.07
CA TRP A 365 -13.29 27.48 -13.19
C TRP A 365 -12.14 27.40 -12.19
N LYS A 366 -12.45 26.84 -11.00
CA LYS A 366 -11.49 26.58 -9.92
C LYS A 366 -11.34 25.09 -9.68
N TYR A 367 -10.13 24.64 -9.35
CA TYR A 367 -9.84 23.25 -9.03
C TYR A 367 -8.87 23.17 -7.85
N PRO A 368 -9.36 23.08 -6.61
CA PRO A 368 -8.51 22.84 -5.44
C PRO A 368 -8.11 21.36 -5.36
N PHE A 369 -6.82 21.09 -5.15
CA PHE A 369 -6.30 19.72 -5.05
C PHE A 369 -5.03 19.63 -4.20
N THR A 370 -4.67 18.41 -3.83
CA THR A 370 -3.49 18.10 -3.03
C THR A 370 -2.67 17.01 -3.70
N VAL A 371 -1.35 17.18 -3.69
CA VAL A 371 -0.37 16.20 -4.17
C VAL A 371 0.64 15.97 -3.07
N GLY A 372 0.98 14.72 -2.80
CA GLY A 372 2.06 14.42 -1.86
C GLY A 372 2.89 13.23 -2.30
N TRP A 373 4.13 13.18 -1.83
CA TRP A 373 5.08 12.10 -2.13
C TRP A 373 6.16 12.02 -1.05
N ASN A 374 6.80 10.85 -0.95
CA ASN A 374 7.95 10.61 -0.08
C ASN A 374 9.24 10.62 -0.91
N ALA A 375 10.35 11.04 -0.31
CA ALA A 375 11.67 10.86 -0.89
C ALA A 375 12.69 10.43 0.18
N ASP A 376 13.76 9.76 -0.25
CA ASP A 376 14.85 9.36 0.65
C ASP A 376 15.56 10.60 1.20
N SER A 377 15.70 10.68 2.52
CA SER A 377 16.37 11.81 3.17
C SER A 377 17.81 11.98 2.73
N ASN A 378 18.52 10.92 2.33
CA ASN A 378 19.90 11.00 1.87
C ASN A 378 20.08 11.86 0.61
N ASN A 379 19.02 12.02 -0.20
CA ASN A 379 19.08 12.85 -1.41
C ASN A 379 19.02 14.36 -1.08
N TYR A 380 18.41 14.73 0.04
CA TYR A 380 18.14 16.12 0.42
C TYR A 380 18.95 16.57 1.64
N LEU A 381 19.33 15.65 2.53
CA LEU A 381 19.92 15.91 3.83
C LEU A 381 21.40 15.50 3.84
N LYS A 382 22.27 16.43 4.25
CA LYS A 382 23.68 16.18 4.54
C LYS A 382 23.97 16.44 6.01
N LYS A 383 24.82 15.62 6.62
CA LYS A 383 25.20 15.71 8.02
C LYS A 383 26.68 16.04 8.16
N SER A 384 27.02 16.99 9.03
CA SER A 384 28.39 17.32 9.42
C SER A 384 28.44 17.73 10.89
N GLU A 385 29.21 17.02 11.73
CA GLU A 385 29.47 17.40 13.14
C GLU A 385 28.23 17.74 13.99
N GLY A 386 27.11 17.04 13.79
CA GLY A 386 25.85 17.30 14.53
C GLY A 386 24.96 18.41 13.95
N LYS A 387 25.45 19.10 12.92
CA LYS A 387 24.68 20.00 12.06
C LYS A 387 24.13 19.26 10.86
N TYR A 388 22.91 19.61 10.49
CA TYR A 388 22.21 19.06 9.34
C TYR A 388 21.94 20.17 8.34
N LEU A 389 22.24 19.89 7.08
CA LEU A 389 22.01 20.78 5.95
C LEU A 389 21.00 20.11 5.03
N LEU A 390 19.85 20.73 4.88
CA LEU A 390 18.73 20.25 4.08
C LEU A 390 18.61 21.13 2.84
N LYS A 391 18.76 20.54 1.66
CA LYS A 391 18.71 21.22 0.35
C LYS A 391 17.54 20.68 -0.46
N MET A 392 16.64 21.55 -0.90
CA MET A 392 15.41 21.19 -1.61
C MET A 392 14.98 22.31 -2.60
N PRO A 393 14.14 22.04 -3.60
CA PRO A 393 13.54 23.09 -4.43
C PRO A 393 12.58 23.97 -3.61
N LEU A 394 12.52 25.28 -3.88
CA LEU A 394 11.55 26.18 -3.24
C LEU A 394 10.11 25.85 -3.66
N ILE A 395 9.89 25.66 -4.96
CA ILE A 395 8.63 25.20 -5.56
C ILE A 395 8.93 24.03 -6.51
N GLU A 396 8.06 23.03 -6.59
CA GLU A 396 8.22 21.90 -7.51
C GLU A 396 7.16 21.94 -8.61
N GLY A 397 5.87 21.90 -8.26
CA GLY A 397 4.74 22.28 -9.14
C GLY A 397 4.59 21.59 -10.50
N PRO A 398 3.50 21.84 -11.23
CA PRO A 398 3.31 21.30 -12.59
C PRO A 398 4.21 22.00 -13.60
N LYS A 399 4.95 21.25 -14.42
CA LYS A 399 5.81 21.75 -15.52
C LYS A 399 5.00 21.80 -16.81
N GLN A 400 4.54 23.00 -17.17
CA GLN A 400 3.74 23.23 -18.37
C GLN A 400 4.47 24.11 -19.38
N ALA A 401 4.21 23.89 -20.66
CA ALA A 401 4.83 24.68 -21.72
C ALA A 401 4.24 26.11 -21.77
N GLU A 402 2.98 26.26 -21.36
CA GLU A 402 2.24 27.50 -21.25
C GLU A 402 2.60 28.36 -20.03
N GLY A 403 3.34 27.80 -19.06
CA GLY A 403 3.66 28.50 -17.81
C GLY A 403 2.58 28.34 -16.73
N VAL A 404 2.99 28.54 -15.47
CA VAL A 404 2.11 28.56 -14.30
C VAL A 404 2.54 29.72 -13.41
N GLU A 405 1.58 30.54 -12.99
CA GLU A 405 1.80 31.65 -12.07
C GLU A 405 1.28 31.30 -10.66
N TYR A 406 1.97 31.80 -9.64
CA TYR A 406 1.69 31.57 -8.23
C TYR A 406 1.60 32.91 -7.50
N GLU A 407 0.43 33.22 -6.94
CA GLU A 407 0.23 34.49 -6.26
C GLU A 407 0.78 34.46 -4.83
N HIS A 408 0.34 33.50 -4.01
CA HIS A 408 0.80 33.31 -2.63
C HIS A 408 1.39 31.90 -2.48
N VAL A 409 2.60 31.82 -1.95
CA VAL A 409 3.33 30.57 -1.73
C VAL A 409 3.83 30.52 -0.30
N ASP A 410 3.27 29.61 0.49
CA ASP A 410 3.63 29.37 1.88
C ASP A 410 4.39 28.04 1.98
N VAL A 411 5.71 28.12 2.18
CA VAL A 411 6.57 26.94 2.32
C VAL A 411 6.86 26.71 3.81
N ARG A 412 6.43 25.57 4.34
CA ARG A 412 6.63 25.16 5.74
C ARG A 412 7.56 23.97 5.82
N VAL A 413 8.77 24.20 6.33
CA VAL A 413 9.76 23.13 6.58
C VAL A 413 9.63 22.66 8.02
N ILE A 414 9.06 21.46 8.20
CA ILE A 414 8.78 20.85 9.51
C ILE A 414 9.96 19.96 9.90
N LEU A 415 10.76 20.43 10.85
CA LEU A 415 11.96 19.75 11.33
C LEU A 415 11.64 18.77 12.48
N PRO A 416 12.55 17.83 12.81
CA PRO A 416 12.36 16.94 13.96
C PRO A 416 12.21 17.71 15.29
N GLU A 417 11.49 17.10 16.24
CA GLU A 417 11.32 17.65 17.59
C GLU A 417 12.68 17.83 18.28
N GLY A 418 13.00 19.06 18.70
CA GLY A 418 14.29 19.41 19.31
C GLY A 418 15.37 19.84 18.32
N ALA A 419 14.99 20.24 17.10
CA ALA A 419 15.86 20.96 16.19
C ALA A 419 16.02 22.42 16.63
N GLU A 420 17.26 22.87 16.74
CA GLU A 420 17.65 24.21 17.21
C GLU A 420 18.51 24.92 16.17
N ASN A 421 18.74 26.23 16.35
CA ASN A 421 19.62 27.04 15.49
C ASN A 421 19.26 26.99 13.99
N VAL A 422 17.96 27.06 13.69
CA VAL A 422 17.45 27.02 12.30
C VAL A 422 17.83 28.30 11.56
N LYS A 423 18.53 28.14 10.43
CA LYS A 423 18.83 29.21 9.47
C LYS A 423 18.48 28.74 8.07
N PHE A 424 18.15 29.67 7.18
CA PHE A 424 17.85 29.34 5.80
C PHE A 424 18.53 30.28 4.81
N TYR A 425 18.67 29.80 3.60
CA TYR A 425 19.16 30.53 2.43
C TYR A 425 18.34 30.07 1.23
N THR A 426 17.98 30.98 0.34
CA THR A 426 17.28 30.64 -0.91
C THR A 426 17.90 31.40 -2.07
N SER A 427 17.86 30.77 -3.24
CA SER A 427 18.31 31.38 -4.50
C SER A 427 17.22 32.12 -5.25
N ALA A 428 15.98 32.11 -4.73
CA ALA A 428 14.91 32.94 -5.27
C ALA A 428 15.17 34.43 -4.98
N PRO A 429 14.66 35.35 -5.83
CA PRO A 429 14.87 36.79 -5.62
C PRO A 429 14.32 37.28 -4.29
N ASP A 430 15.11 38.06 -3.55
CA ASP A 430 14.71 38.65 -2.26
C ASP A 430 13.41 39.46 -2.37
N SER A 431 13.18 40.09 -3.53
CA SER A 431 11.95 40.84 -3.84
C SER A 431 10.66 40.00 -3.77
N SER A 432 10.77 38.67 -3.86
CA SER A 432 9.62 37.76 -3.82
C SER A 432 9.35 37.18 -2.42
N ILE A 433 10.27 37.34 -1.47
CA ILE A 433 10.12 36.83 -0.10
C ILE A 433 9.55 37.95 0.78
N THR A 434 8.36 37.74 1.32
CA THR A 434 7.66 38.78 2.10
C THR A 434 7.94 38.67 3.59
N GLU A 435 7.94 37.44 4.12
CA GLU A 435 8.03 37.15 5.55
C GLU A 435 8.64 35.77 5.76
N HIS A 436 9.35 35.60 6.87
CA HIS A 436 9.73 34.29 7.38
C HIS A 436 9.55 34.25 8.90
N SER A 437 9.12 33.11 9.43
CA SER A 437 8.96 32.87 10.87
C SER A 437 9.46 31.48 11.24
N VAL A 438 9.88 31.32 12.49
CA VAL A 438 10.20 30.02 13.07
C VAL A 438 9.21 29.77 14.20
N ASP A 439 8.31 28.82 13.97
CA ASP A 439 7.20 28.47 14.84
C ASP A 439 7.35 27.05 15.38
N ILE A 440 6.42 26.65 16.25
CA ILE A 440 6.35 25.29 16.80
C ILE A 440 5.00 24.67 16.44
N VAL A 441 5.02 23.49 15.80
CA VAL A 441 3.82 22.69 15.48
C VAL A 441 3.87 21.37 16.22
N ARG A 442 2.74 20.92 16.76
CA ARG A 442 2.64 19.63 17.45
C ARG A 442 1.96 18.59 16.56
N THR A 443 2.64 17.47 16.34
CA THR A 443 2.16 16.30 15.62
C THR A 443 2.07 15.10 16.57
N TYR A 444 1.78 13.91 16.03
CA TYR A 444 1.68 12.67 16.80
C TYR A 444 2.97 12.38 17.59
N LEU A 445 2.81 12.06 18.88
CA LEU A 445 3.89 11.67 19.80
C LEU A 445 4.95 12.77 20.04
N ASP A 446 4.66 14.03 19.76
CA ASP A 446 5.54 15.15 20.11
C ASP A 446 5.27 15.63 21.55
N THR A 447 6.32 15.93 22.30
CA THR A 447 6.20 16.47 23.68
C THR A 447 6.33 17.99 23.73
N ILE A 448 7.42 18.52 23.16
CA ILE A 448 7.69 19.96 23.09
C ILE A 448 7.05 20.55 21.82
N GLY A 449 7.02 19.75 20.75
CA GLY A 449 6.61 20.16 19.40
C GLY A 449 7.80 20.22 18.44
N ARG A 450 7.51 20.24 17.15
CA ARG A 450 8.47 20.33 16.06
C ARG A 450 8.71 21.78 15.68
N THR A 451 9.97 22.12 15.43
CA THR A 451 10.36 23.43 14.91
C THR A 451 9.96 23.52 13.43
N VAL A 452 9.22 24.56 13.06
CA VAL A 452 8.74 24.79 11.70
C VAL A 452 9.27 26.11 11.19
N LEU A 453 10.00 26.09 10.08
CA LEU A 453 10.37 27.30 9.35
C LEU A 453 9.30 27.58 8.30
N THR A 454 8.59 28.70 8.44
CA THR A 454 7.61 29.17 7.47
C THR A 454 8.22 30.28 6.63
N ILE A 455 8.23 30.13 5.32
CA ILE A 455 8.67 31.14 4.35
C ILE A 455 7.47 31.50 3.49
N LYS A 456 7.07 32.78 3.53
CA LYS A 456 6.01 33.31 2.67
C LYS A 456 6.64 34.04 1.50
N ALA A 457 6.24 33.64 0.31
CA ALA A 457 6.64 34.27 -0.94
C ALA A 457 5.41 34.70 -1.74
N ARG A 458 5.56 35.76 -2.53
CA ARG A 458 4.50 36.31 -3.37
C ARG A 458 4.95 36.44 -4.82
N ASN A 459 4.02 36.25 -5.73
CA ASN A 459 4.18 36.42 -7.17
C ASN A 459 5.36 35.61 -7.76
N LEU A 460 5.34 34.30 -7.59
CA LEU A 460 6.31 33.40 -8.19
C LEU A 460 5.79 32.84 -9.54
N VAL A 461 6.73 32.43 -10.40
CA VAL A 461 6.44 31.77 -11.68
C VAL A 461 7.15 30.43 -11.75
N ASP A 462 6.70 29.55 -12.63
CA ASP A 462 7.27 28.21 -12.84
C ASP A 462 8.77 28.19 -13.24
N GLU A 463 9.32 29.29 -13.74
CA GLU A 463 10.77 29.45 -13.99
C GLU A 463 11.61 29.44 -12.71
N PHE A 464 11.00 29.68 -11.53
CA PHE A 464 11.70 29.61 -10.25
C PHE A 464 11.77 28.21 -9.64
N ARG A 465 11.32 27.17 -10.35
CA ARG A 465 11.40 25.78 -9.88
C ARG A 465 12.82 25.30 -9.60
N ASP A 466 13.78 25.74 -10.41
CA ASP A 466 15.19 25.37 -10.24
C ASP A 466 15.86 26.15 -9.09
N ARG A 467 15.12 27.02 -8.39
CA ARG A 467 15.62 27.75 -7.23
C ARG A 467 15.60 26.86 -6.00
N GLU A 468 16.76 26.76 -5.39
CA GLU A 468 17.01 25.95 -4.20
C GLU A 468 16.72 26.74 -2.92
N LEU A 469 16.14 26.04 -1.94
CA LEU A 469 16.02 26.39 -0.54
C LEU A 469 16.96 25.49 0.27
N ILE A 470 17.84 26.10 1.06
CA ILE A 470 18.81 25.45 1.92
C ILE A 470 18.48 25.82 3.36
N VAL A 471 18.25 24.82 4.21
CA VAL A 471 17.96 24.99 5.64
C VAL A 471 19.05 24.29 6.45
N SER A 472 19.68 25.01 7.37
CA SER A 472 20.65 24.45 8.31
C SER A 472 20.07 24.44 9.73
N TYR A 473 20.25 23.35 10.45
CA TYR A 473 19.81 23.22 11.85
C TYR A 473 20.71 22.25 12.63
N GLU A 474 20.67 22.36 13.95
CA GLU A 474 21.35 21.45 14.87
C GLU A 474 20.37 20.45 15.47
N TYR A 475 20.78 19.19 15.58
CA TYR A 475 19.93 18.14 16.14
C TYR A 475 20.73 17.15 16.99
N SER A 476 20.49 17.20 18.31
CA SER A 476 21.23 16.41 19.29
C SER A 476 20.75 14.96 19.37
N THR A 477 21.65 14.05 19.77
CA THR A 477 21.30 12.63 20.00
C THR A 477 20.30 12.46 21.15
N ALA A 478 20.34 13.34 22.16
CA ALA A 478 19.38 13.36 23.26
C ALA A 478 17.96 13.70 22.75
N ALA A 479 17.83 14.64 21.82
CA ALA A 479 16.55 14.96 21.18
C ALA A 479 16.05 13.76 20.34
N ALA A 480 16.95 13.08 19.61
CA ALA A 480 16.60 11.88 18.85
C ALA A 480 16.00 10.77 19.73
N LEU A 481 16.59 10.48 20.89
CA LEU A 481 16.15 9.41 21.79
C LEU A 481 14.92 9.77 22.65
N ARG A 482 14.46 11.02 22.63
CA ARG A 482 13.32 11.47 23.44
C ARG A 482 12.04 10.69 23.11
N LYS A 483 11.71 10.52 21.82
CA LYS A 483 10.47 9.85 21.40
C LYS A 483 10.37 8.41 21.92
N PRO A 484 11.37 7.52 21.72
CA PRO A 484 11.37 6.19 22.34
C PRO A 484 11.24 6.23 23.86
N PHE A 485 11.93 7.17 24.53
CA PHE A 485 11.89 7.30 25.98
C PHE A 485 10.50 7.69 26.50
N VAL A 486 9.80 8.59 25.80
CA VAL A 486 8.43 9.01 26.15
C VAL A 486 7.46 7.84 25.99
N ILE A 487 7.56 7.05 24.92
CA ILE A 487 6.73 5.85 24.72
C ILE A 487 6.98 4.82 25.83
N PHE A 488 8.25 4.57 26.15
CA PHE A 488 8.64 3.63 27.20
C PHE A 488 8.15 4.07 28.59
N SER A 489 8.40 5.33 28.97
CA SER A 489 7.97 5.87 30.26
C SER A 489 6.45 5.95 30.39
N SER A 490 5.71 6.33 29.35
CA SER A 490 4.24 6.33 29.34
C SER A 490 3.69 4.92 29.54
N THR A 491 4.25 3.94 28.84
CA THR A 491 3.86 2.53 28.98
C THR A 491 4.14 2.02 30.39
N MET A 492 5.32 2.32 30.93
CA MET A 492 5.70 1.95 32.29
C MET A 492 4.81 2.60 33.34
N ALA A 493 4.43 3.87 33.16
CA ALA A 493 3.52 4.58 34.05
C ALA A 493 2.14 3.91 34.12
N VAL A 494 1.62 3.42 33.00
CA VAL A 494 0.37 2.62 32.98
C VAL A 494 0.53 1.36 33.82
N PHE A 495 1.63 0.62 33.67
CA PHE A 495 1.90 -0.58 34.47
C PHE A 495 2.01 -0.26 35.97
N VAL A 496 2.71 0.82 36.33
CA VAL A 496 2.84 1.26 37.73
C VAL A 496 1.51 1.74 38.31
N ALA A 497 0.70 2.46 37.53
CA ALA A 497 -0.64 2.90 37.95
C ALA A 497 -1.57 1.70 38.19
N ILE A 498 -1.54 0.70 37.31
CA ILE A 498 -2.26 -0.56 37.51
C ILE A 498 -1.78 -1.25 38.80
N TRP A 499 -0.46 -1.29 39.03
CA TRP A 499 0.13 -1.87 40.24
C TRP A 499 -0.31 -1.14 41.52
N LEU A 500 -0.33 0.20 41.52
CA LEU A 500 -0.77 1.03 42.65
C LEU A 500 -2.29 0.92 42.91
N LEU A 501 -3.11 0.95 41.85
CA LEU A 501 -4.55 0.76 41.95
C LEU A 501 -4.90 -0.64 42.45
N SER A 502 -4.10 -1.65 42.10
CA SER A 502 -4.23 -2.99 42.66
C SER A 502 -3.94 -3.06 44.17
N LYS A 503 -3.18 -2.10 44.74
CA LYS A 503 -2.85 -2.06 46.17
C LYS A 503 -3.88 -1.32 47.05
N ASN A 504 -4.65 -0.36 46.52
CA ASN A 504 -5.46 0.58 47.32
C ASN A 504 -6.98 0.27 47.42
N ARG A 505 -7.39 -1.00 47.51
CA ARG A 505 -8.81 -1.42 47.63
C ARG A 505 -9.36 -1.39 49.07
N SER A 506 -9.39 -0.24 49.73
CA SER A 506 -10.16 -0.06 50.98
C SER A 506 -10.54 1.40 51.27
N LEU A 507 -11.54 1.95 50.57
CA LEU A 507 -12.18 3.22 50.94
C LEU A 507 -13.69 3.13 50.72
N SER A 508 -14.45 2.91 51.80
CA SER A 508 -15.92 3.02 51.85
C SER A 508 -16.32 3.59 53.21
N ILE A 509 -16.93 4.79 53.22
CA ILE A 509 -17.46 5.48 54.42
C ILE A 509 -18.95 5.75 54.20
N ARG A 510 -19.83 4.94 54.82
CA ARG A 510 -21.13 5.35 55.41
C ARG A 510 -21.85 4.19 56.12
N SER A 511 -22.40 4.51 57.29
CA SER A 511 -23.09 3.66 58.27
C SER A 511 -24.59 4.04 58.38
N GLY A 512 -25.48 3.12 58.80
CA GLY A 512 -26.87 3.47 59.19
C GLY A 512 -27.93 2.36 59.29
N LYS A 513 -27.94 1.60 60.40
CA LYS A 513 -29.03 1.00 61.24
C LYS A 513 -30.47 0.67 60.71
N GLY A 514 -30.91 -0.60 60.90
CA GLY A 514 -32.24 -0.95 61.50
C GLY A 514 -33.08 -2.12 60.93
N ASN A 515 -33.20 -3.25 61.69
CA ASN A 515 -34.13 -4.43 61.65
C ASN A 515 -34.12 -5.42 60.45
N GLY A 516 -34.17 -6.76 60.55
CA GLY A 516 -34.18 -7.75 61.64
C GLY A 516 -34.52 -9.16 61.07
N ASN A 517 -33.82 -10.21 61.50
CA ASN A 517 -34.01 -11.68 61.29
C ASN A 517 -33.71 -12.36 59.92
N SER A 518 -32.49 -12.87 59.76
CA SER A 518 -32.21 -14.30 59.48
C SER A 518 -30.70 -14.60 59.66
N SER A 519 -30.39 -15.74 60.27
CA SER A 519 -29.12 -16.18 60.82
C SER A 519 -28.10 -16.70 59.79
N SER A 520 -26.97 -15.99 59.64
CA SER A 520 -25.58 -16.45 59.40
C SER A 520 -24.73 -15.28 58.88
N PRO A 521 -23.52 -15.00 59.40
CA PRO A 521 -22.75 -13.82 58.99
C PRO A 521 -22.20 -14.04 57.57
N ALA A 522 -22.71 -13.26 56.62
CA ALA A 522 -22.28 -13.26 55.23
C ALA A 522 -20.77 -13.05 55.11
N HIS A 523 -20.09 -14.02 54.50
CA HIS A 523 -18.68 -13.93 54.16
C HIS A 523 -18.40 -12.64 53.37
N ARG A 524 -17.43 -11.86 53.87
CA ARG A 524 -16.82 -10.71 53.22
C ARG A 524 -16.66 -10.96 51.72
N LYS A 525 -17.28 -10.15 50.87
CA LYS A 525 -17.02 -10.14 49.41
C LYS A 525 -15.63 -9.56 49.18
N ALA A 526 -14.61 -10.40 49.40
CA ALA A 526 -13.36 -10.32 48.67
C ALA A 526 -13.70 -10.23 47.18
N PHE A 527 -12.97 -9.39 46.44
CA PHE A 527 -13.12 -9.25 45.01
C PHE A 527 -13.20 -10.61 44.34
N SER A 528 -14.42 -10.99 43.96
CA SER A 528 -14.66 -12.22 43.24
C SER A 528 -14.07 -12.04 41.86
N PHE A 529 -13.11 -12.90 41.54
CA PHE A 529 -12.56 -13.08 40.20
C PHE A 529 -13.63 -13.31 39.12
N ALA A 530 -14.91 -13.47 39.45
CA ALA A 530 -16.01 -13.59 38.49
C ALA A 530 -16.17 -12.39 37.53
N SER A 531 -15.71 -11.18 37.88
CA SER A 531 -15.78 -10.01 36.97
C SER A 531 -14.55 -9.82 36.07
N LEU A 532 -13.40 -10.44 36.41
CA LEU A 532 -12.23 -10.56 35.53
C LEU A 532 -12.25 -11.87 34.72
N ARG A 533 -13.27 -12.72 34.92
CA ARG A 533 -13.60 -13.88 34.08
C ARG A 533 -14.40 -13.53 32.81
N GLY A 534 -14.40 -12.28 32.35
CA GLY A 534 -14.73 -11.98 30.94
C GLY A 534 -13.79 -12.72 29.96
N THR A 535 -12.60 -13.10 30.45
CA THR A 535 -11.63 -13.97 29.80
C THR A 535 -11.78 -15.47 30.10
N ILE A 536 -12.88 -15.91 30.72
CA ILE A 536 -13.29 -17.33 30.80
C ILE A 536 -14.72 -17.46 30.27
N GLN A 537 -14.91 -17.07 29.02
CA GLN A 537 -16.04 -17.53 28.23
C GLN A 537 -15.49 -18.64 27.30
N PRO A 538 -16.14 -19.82 27.23
CA PRO A 538 -15.72 -20.87 26.31
C PRO A 538 -15.60 -20.31 24.89
N GLU A 539 -14.63 -20.79 24.13
CA GLU A 539 -14.26 -20.26 22.83
C GLU A 539 -15.47 -20.11 21.88
N LEU A 540 -16.39 -21.08 21.93
CA LEU A 540 -17.64 -21.11 21.17
C LEU A 540 -18.55 -19.92 21.54
N SER A 541 -18.84 -19.69 22.83
CA SER A 541 -19.60 -18.51 23.28
C SER A 541 -19.00 -17.17 22.85
N ARG A 542 -17.66 -17.05 22.74
CA ARG A 542 -17.00 -15.84 22.23
C ARG A 542 -17.14 -15.65 20.73
N ARG A 543 -17.04 -16.75 19.97
CA ARG A 543 -17.25 -16.75 18.53
C ARG A 543 -18.71 -16.40 18.22
N LEU A 544 -19.66 -16.98 18.96
CA LEU A 544 -21.08 -16.65 18.86
C LEU A 544 -21.38 -15.21 19.29
N TYR A 545 -20.71 -14.68 20.32
CA TYR A 545 -20.83 -13.27 20.68
C TYR A 545 -20.34 -12.33 19.57
N ARG A 546 -19.21 -12.67 18.92
CA ARG A 546 -18.72 -11.93 17.75
C ARG A 546 -19.72 -11.97 16.60
N LEU A 547 -20.32 -13.14 16.31
CA LEU A 547 -21.37 -13.29 15.31
C LEU A 547 -22.58 -12.39 15.61
N ILE A 548 -23.10 -12.42 16.84
CA ILE A 548 -24.22 -11.57 17.28
C ILE A 548 -23.88 -10.08 17.13
N LYS A 549 -22.63 -9.69 17.43
CA LYS A 549 -22.15 -8.31 17.27
C LYS A 549 -22.06 -7.91 15.80
N SER A 550 -21.49 -8.75 14.93
CA SER A 550 -21.42 -8.48 13.50
C SER A 550 -22.81 -8.38 12.87
N THR A 551 -23.75 -9.23 13.29
CA THR A 551 -25.16 -9.18 12.84
C THR A 551 -25.82 -7.86 13.24
N ASN A 552 -25.52 -7.31 14.43
CA ASN A 552 -25.99 -5.97 14.81
C ASN A 552 -25.51 -4.88 13.86
N ASN A 553 -24.25 -4.94 13.45
CA ASN A 553 -23.70 -3.94 12.53
C ASN A 553 -24.37 -4.02 11.16
N LEU A 554 -24.69 -5.23 10.70
CA LEU A 554 -25.45 -5.45 9.47
C LEU A 554 -26.86 -4.86 9.57
N ILE A 555 -27.57 -5.10 10.67
CA ILE A 555 -28.91 -4.52 10.93
C ILE A 555 -28.85 -2.99 10.85
N SER A 556 -27.90 -2.34 11.53
CA SER A 556 -27.75 -0.88 11.48
C SER A 556 -27.42 -0.35 10.09
N ALA A 557 -26.72 -1.13 9.25
CA ALA A 557 -26.44 -0.74 7.86
C ALA A 557 -27.71 -0.75 7.00
N HIS A 558 -28.61 -1.73 7.18
CA HIS A 558 -29.89 -1.79 6.47
C HIS A 558 -30.86 -0.69 6.93
N GLU A 559 -30.95 -0.40 8.24
CA GLU A 559 -31.72 0.75 8.74
C GLU A 559 -31.23 2.09 8.16
N THR A 560 -29.91 2.23 7.99
CA THR A 560 -29.33 3.43 7.38
C THR A 560 -29.67 3.49 5.90
N ALA A 561 -29.56 2.36 5.17
CA ALA A 561 -29.93 2.29 3.77
C ALA A 561 -31.42 2.62 3.52
N GLY A 562 -32.33 2.18 4.41
CA GLY A 562 -33.75 2.53 4.35
C GLY A 562 -33.99 4.04 4.48
N LYS A 563 -33.35 4.68 5.48
CA LYS A 563 -33.43 6.14 5.69
C LYS A 563 -32.89 6.95 4.52
N GLU A 564 -31.72 6.59 4.01
CA GLU A 564 -31.12 7.26 2.85
C GLU A 564 -32.02 7.11 1.61
N ARG A 565 -32.66 5.95 1.43
CA ARG A 565 -33.56 5.73 0.29
C ARG A 565 -34.83 6.57 0.38
N ASN A 566 -35.37 6.78 1.58
CA ASN A 566 -36.47 7.72 1.82
C ASN A 566 -36.05 9.18 1.57
N ALA A 567 -34.84 9.57 1.94
CA ALA A 567 -34.32 10.91 1.63
C ALA A 567 -34.19 11.13 0.11
N ILE A 568 -33.64 10.15 -0.63
CA ILE A 568 -33.55 10.19 -2.10
C ILE A 568 -34.94 10.29 -2.75
N ALA A 569 -35.94 9.57 -2.21
CA ALA A 569 -37.31 9.66 -2.70
C ALA A 569 -37.88 11.08 -2.58
N GLN A 570 -37.64 11.74 -1.45
CA GLN A 570 -38.07 13.12 -1.23
C GLN A 570 -37.35 14.09 -2.16
N GLU A 571 -36.02 13.99 -2.28
CA GLU A 571 -35.22 14.84 -3.16
C GLU A 571 -35.63 14.69 -4.64
N LEU A 572 -35.96 13.46 -5.08
CA LEU A 572 -36.42 13.20 -6.44
C LEU A 572 -37.76 13.89 -6.73
N SER A 573 -38.68 13.87 -5.78
CA SER A 573 -39.97 14.54 -5.90
C SER A 573 -39.81 16.06 -5.96
N GLU A 574 -39.00 16.63 -5.05
CA GLU A 574 -38.72 18.07 -5.00
C GLU A 574 -38.01 18.56 -6.28
N TRP A 575 -37.06 17.78 -6.80
CA TRP A 575 -36.38 18.09 -8.06
C TRP A 575 -37.34 18.10 -9.24
N GLY A 576 -38.21 17.08 -9.32
CA GLY A 576 -39.20 16.95 -10.39
C GLY A 576 -40.15 18.14 -10.46
N GLU A 577 -40.64 18.60 -9.31
CA GLU A 577 -41.52 19.78 -9.22
C GLU A 577 -40.84 21.06 -9.77
N GLN A 578 -39.53 21.21 -9.54
CA GLN A 578 -38.77 22.36 -10.00
C GLN A 578 -38.52 22.37 -11.53
N THR A 579 -38.67 21.24 -12.21
CA THR A 579 -38.42 21.16 -13.67
C THR A 579 -39.44 21.92 -14.52
N GLN A 580 -40.61 22.26 -13.95
CA GLN A 580 -41.76 22.83 -14.67
C GLN A 580 -42.26 21.96 -15.86
N ASP A 581 -41.83 20.70 -15.96
CA ASP A 581 -42.35 19.72 -16.92
C ASP A 581 -43.36 18.82 -16.19
N GLU A 582 -44.63 18.91 -16.59
CA GLU A 582 -45.73 18.16 -15.95
C GLU A 582 -45.52 16.64 -16.00
N ALA A 583 -44.90 16.10 -17.06
CA ALA A 583 -44.64 14.67 -17.18
C ALA A 583 -43.54 14.22 -16.22
N VAL A 584 -42.47 15.00 -16.13
CA VAL A 584 -41.33 14.69 -15.27
C VAL A 584 -41.74 14.81 -13.80
N SER A 585 -42.44 15.90 -13.44
CA SER A 585 -42.93 16.15 -12.08
C SER A 585 -43.86 15.04 -11.59
N ASP A 586 -44.85 14.63 -12.41
CA ASP A 586 -45.82 13.59 -12.03
C ASP A 586 -45.18 12.20 -11.91
N ILE A 587 -44.24 11.84 -12.80
CA ILE A 587 -43.57 10.54 -12.76
C ILE A 587 -42.51 10.48 -11.66
N SER A 588 -41.77 11.56 -11.40
CA SER A 588 -40.78 11.61 -10.32
C SER A 588 -41.41 11.49 -8.93
N ASP A 589 -42.56 12.12 -8.69
CA ASP A 589 -43.32 11.99 -7.44
C ASP A 589 -43.72 10.53 -7.20
N LYS A 590 -44.28 9.87 -8.22
CA LYS A 590 -44.70 8.46 -8.17
C LYS A 590 -43.53 7.48 -8.04
N ILE A 591 -42.40 7.76 -8.67
CA ILE A 591 -41.16 6.99 -8.46
C ILE A 591 -40.64 7.21 -7.03
N GLY A 592 -40.78 8.43 -6.49
CA GLY A 592 -40.53 8.73 -5.08
C GLY A 592 -41.31 7.80 -4.15
N VAL A 593 -42.61 7.61 -4.40
CA VAL A 593 -43.45 6.65 -3.64
C VAL A 593 -42.88 5.23 -3.70
N ILE A 594 -42.53 4.72 -4.89
CA ILE A 594 -41.91 3.38 -5.04
C ILE A 594 -40.57 3.28 -4.30
N LEU A 595 -39.73 4.32 -4.34
CA LEU A 595 -38.45 4.36 -3.64
C LEU A 595 -38.65 4.39 -2.12
N SER A 596 -39.68 5.08 -1.63
CA SER A 596 -40.01 5.10 -0.21
C SER A 596 -40.50 3.74 0.27
N GLU A 597 -41.33 3.06 -0.52
CA GLU A 597 -41.72 1.66 -0.23
C GLU A 597 -40.53 0.70 -0.24
N LEU A 598 -39.58 0.87 -1.17
CA LEU A 598 -38.31 0.12 -1.13
C LEU A 598 -37.51 0.39 0.15
N GLY A 599 -37.53 1.63 0.66
CA GLY A 599 -36.95 2.00 1.94
C GLY A 599 -37.63 1.31 3.13
N ALA A 600 -38.96 1.29 3.15
CA ALA A 600 -39.75 0.60 4.17
C ALA A 600 -39.48 -0.92 4.20
N GLN A 601 -39.25 -1.56 3.04
CA GLN A 601 -38.84 -2.97 2.97
C GLN A 601 -37.46 -3.22 3.60
N GLU A 602 -36.51 -2.28 3.50
CA GLU A 602 -35.19 -2.41 4.17
C GLU A 602 -35.32 -2.35 5.70
N ASP A 603 -36.18 -1.46 6.21
CA ASP A 603 -36.45 -1.35 7.64
C ASP A 603 -37.14 -2.63 8.18
N SER A 604 -38.11 -3.18 7.43
CA SER A 604 -38.75 -4.45 7.78
C SER A 604 -37.77 -5.62 7.79
N TYR A 605 -36.84 -5.67 6.82
CA TYR A 605 -35.79 -6.68 6.78
C TYR A 605 -34.82 -6.56 7.96
N ALA A 606 -34.43 -5.33 8.33
CA ALA A 606 -33.60 -5.08 9.49
C ALA A 606 -34.26 -5.57 10.80
N HIS A 607 -35.58 -5.39 10.92
CA HIS A 607 -36.35 -5.93 12.05
C HIS A 607 -36.35 -7.46 12.09
N ASN A 608 -36.62 -8.12 10.95
CA ASN A 608 -36.61 -9.59 10.86
C ASN A 608 -35.22 -10.19 11.14
N LEU A 609 -34.15 -9.52 10.73
CA LEU A 609 -32.77 -9.88 11.10
C LEU A 609 -32.50 -9.74 12.60
N ASP A 610 -33.12 -8.76 13.27
CA ASP A 610 -33.00 -8.64 14.73
C ASP A 610 -33.69 -9.80 15.47
N ASP A 611 -34.81 -10.29 14.94
CA ASP A 611 -35.50 -11.46 15.47
C ASP A 611 -34.65 -12.73 15.34
N ALA A 612 -34.05 -12.97 14.17
CA ALA A 612 -33.09 -14.06 13.94
C ALA A 612 -31.88 -13.95 14.91
N ARG A 613 -31.37 -12.73 15.10
CA ARG A 613 -30.31 -12.44 16.08
C ARG A 613 -30.76 -12.71 17.53
N GLY A 614 -32.02 -12.45 17.86
CA GLY A 614 -32.65 -12.78 19.14
C GLY A 614 -32.59 -14.28 19.44
N ILE A 615 -32.81 -15.12 18.43
CA ILE A 615 -32.72 -16.58 18.54
C ILE A 615 -31.26 -17.01 18.85
N LEU A 616 -30.25 -16.44 18.18
CA LEU A 616 -28.83 -16.70 18.47
C LEU A 616 -28.42 -16.27 19.89
N LYS A 617 -28.99 -15.17 20.43
CA LYS A 617 -28.77 -14.76 21.83
C LYS A 617 -29.24 -15.84 22.82
N THR A 618 -30.27 -16.62 22.47
CA THR A 618 -30.78 -17.73 23.30
C THR A 618 -29.75 -18.84 23.41
N ILE A 619 -29.11 -19.25 22.30
CA ILE A 619 -28.02 -20.25 22.30
C ILE A 619 -26.89 -19.83 23.24
N ARG A 620 -26.44 -18.57 23.13
CA ARG A 620 -25.38 -18.00 23.99
C ARG A 620 -25.77 -18.04 25.47
N ASN A 621 -27.02 -17.71 25.80
CA ASN A 621 -27.50 -17.70 27.18
C ASN A 621 -27.57 -19.13 27.76
N THR A 622 -28.00 -20.12 26.95
CA THR A 622 -28.00 -21.53 27.32
C THR A 622 -26.56 -22.06 27.52
N GLU A 623 -25.62 -21.75 26.64
CA GLU A 623 -24.20 -22.14 26.81
C GLU A 623 -23.61 -21.56 28.11
N LYS A 624 -23.93 -20.30 28.42
CA LYS A 624 -23.52 -19.66 29.68
C LYS A 624 -24.09 -20.38 30.91
N SER A 625 -25.28 -20.98 30.81
CA SER A 625 -25.91 -21.72 31.91
C SER A 625 -25.30 -23.11 32.15
N VAL A 626 -24.60 -23.69 31.16
CA VAL A 626 -23.93 -25.00 31.25
C VAL A 626 -22.52 -24.89 31.86
N GLN A 627 -21.90 -23.72 31.77
CA GLN A 627 -20.54 -23.47 32.25
C GLN A 627 -20.28 -23.83 33.73
N PRO A 628 -21.19 -23.58 34.69
CA PRO A 628 -20.99 -23.97 36.09
C PRO A 628 -20.80 -25.48 36.29
N SER A 629 -21.47 -26.32 35.47
CA SER A 629 -21.33 -27.78 35.53
C SER A 629 -19.94 -28.22 35.05
N ARG A 630 -19.43 -27.61 33.97
CA ARG A 630 -18.05 -27.81 33.46
C ARG A 630 -17.00 -27.40 34.49
N ASP A 631 -17.18 -26.23 35.10
CA ASP A 631 -16.28 -25.72 36.14
C ASP A 631 -16.27 -26.61 37.39
N ASN A 632 -17.42 -27.20 37.76
CA ASN A 632 -17.53 -28.12 38.90
C ASN A 632 -16.76 -29.44 38.65
N LYS A 633 -16.95 -30.05 37.47
CA LYS A 633 -16.21 -31.24 37.05
C LYS A 633 -14.69 -30.99 37.06
N GLY A 634 -14.24 -29.85 36.51
CA GLY A 634 -12.83 -29.48 36.48
C GLY A 634 -12.22 -29.31 37.87
N LYS A 635 -12.93 -28.66 38.80
CA LYS A 635 -12.46 -28.48 40.19
C LYS A 635 -12.28 -29.81 40.92
N ILE A 636 -13.22 -30.74 40.78
CA ILE A 636 -13.14 -32.05 41.43
C ILE A 636 -11.95 -32.84 40.84
N ALA A 637 -11.74 -32.79 39.53
CA ALA A 637 -10.59 -33.42 38.87
C ALA A 637 -9.24 -32.83 39.33
N ASP A 638 -9.14 -31.51 39.45
CA ASP A 638 -7.93 -30.82 39.95
C ASP A 638 -7.65 -31.16 41.43
N GLU A 639 -8.70 -31.25 42.26
CA GLU A 639 -8.57 -31.67 43.67
C GLU A 639 -8.09 -33.12 43.78
N ILE A 640 -8.59 -34.02 42.94
CA ILE A 640 -8.10 -35.40 42.86
C ILE A 640 -6.63 -35.42 42.46
N GLN A 641 -6.23 -34.70 41.41
CA GLN A 641 -4.84 -34.67 40.95
C GLN A 641 -3.89 -34.12 42.02
N LYS A 642 -4.31 -33.07 42.73
CA LYS A 642 -3.55 -32.46 43.82
C LYS A 642 -3.43 -33.38 45.04
N LEU A 643 -4.49 -34.13 45.37
CA LEU A 643 -4.48 -35.13 46.45
C LEU A 643 -3.62 -36.36 46.07
N LYS A 644 -3.68 -36.83 44.82
CA LYS A 644 -2.80 -37.91 44.32
C LYS A 644 -1.32 -37.58 44.44
N LEU A 645 -0.96 -36.31 44.24
CA LEU A 645 0.44 -35.83 44.35
C LEU A 645 0.92 -35.65 45.79
N LYS A 646 0.02 -35.29 46.73
CA LYS A 646 0.41 -34.97 48.12
C LYS A 646 0.26 -36.16 49.08
N GLU A 647 -0.84 -36.90 48.97
CA GLU A 647 -1.22 -37.96 49.90
C GLU A 647 -1.90 -39.11 49.13
N PRO A 648 -1.13 -40.00 48.48
CA PRO A 648 -1.67 -41.04 47.60
C PRO A 648 -2.50 -42.12 48.33
N GLN A 649 -2.46 -42.18 49.67
CA GLN A 649 -3.22 -43.16 50.47
C GLN A 649 -4.43 -42.55 51.23
N SER A 650 -4.85 -41.33 50.86
CA SER A 650 -5.97 -40.67 51.54
C SER A 650 -7.33 -41.30 51.18
N THR A 651 -8.16 -41.62 52.19
CA THR A 651 -9.54 -42.11 52.00
C THR A 651 -10.46 -41.10 51.31
N ARG A 652 -10.07 -39.81 51.34
CA ARG A 652 -10.76 -38.71 50.66
C ARG A 652 -10.68 -38.82 49.13
N LEU A 653 -9.68 -39.54 48.60
CA LEU A 653 -9.54 -39.76 47.17
C LEU A 653 -10.72 -40.53 46.59
N VAL A 654 -11.15 -41.59 47.29
CA VAL A 654 -12.26 -42.46 46.86
C VAL A 654 -13.58 -41.68 46.85
N ILE A 655 -13.79 -40.79 47.82
CA ILE A 655 -14.98 -39.93 47.90
C ILE A 655 -15.00 -38.94 46.73
N LEU A 656 -13.88 -38.27 46.45
CA LEU A 656 -13.78 -37.32 45.33
C LEU A 656 -13.92 -38.00 43.97
N GLU A 657 -13.42 -39.23 43.81
CA GLU A 657 -13.63 -40.02 42.59
C GLU A 657 -15.10 -40.36 42.37
N GLN A 658 -15.85 -40.68 43.43
CA GLN A 658 -17.31 -40.86 43.34
C GLN A 658 -18.05 -39.55 43.02
N GLU A 659 -17.63 -38.43 43.60
CA GLU A 659 -18.18 -37.10 43.28
C GLU A 659 -17.89 -36.69 41.83
N LEU A 660 -16.72 -37.06 41.29
CA LEU A 660 -16.37 -36.79 39.89
C LEU A 660 -17.29 -37.52 38.93
N VAL A 661 -17.60 -38.80 39.20
CA VAL A 661 -18.53 -39.60 38.37
C VAL A 661 -19.92 -38.97 38.36
N ARG A 662 -20.41 -38.47 39.50
CA ARG A 662 -21.70 -37.77 39.58
C ARG A 662 -21.67 -36.45 38.80
N ALA A 663 -20.63 -35.64 38.98
CA ALA A 663 -20.46 -34.38 38.26
C ALA A 663 -20.29 -34.60 36.74
N GLU A 664 -19.70 -35.71 36.33
CA GLU A 664 -19.58 -36.11 34.93
C GLU A 664 -20.94 -36.46 34.31
N ALA A 665 -21.79 -37.20 35.03
CA ALA A 665 -23.15 -37.48 34.58
C ALA A 665 -24.00 -36.20 34.44
N GLU A 666 -23.93 -35.29 35.42
CA GLU A 666 -24.64 -34.00 35.38
C GLU A 666 -24.15 -33.11 34.22
N ASN A 667 -22.85 -33.14 33.91
CA ASN A 667 -22.27 -32.42 32.78
C ASN A 667 -22.71 -33.03 31.43
N LEU A 668 -22.71 -34.36 31.30
CA LEU A 668 -23.17 -35.04 30.07
C LEU A 668 -24.64 -34.71 29.74
N VAL A 669 -25.52 -34.66 30.75
CA VAL A 669 -26.92 -34.25 30.54
C VAL A 669 -27.01 -32.79 30.08
N ALA A 670 -26.24 -31.89 30.70
CA ALA A 670 -26.22 -30.47 30.34
C ALA A 670 -25.65 -30.23 28.92
N GLU A 671 -24.63 -30.97 28.51
CA GLU A 671 -24.04 -30.93 27.16
C GLU A 671 -24.99 -31.48 26.09
N ALA A 672 -25.72 -32.56 26.41
CA ALA A 672 -26.75 -33.11 25.52
C ALA A 672 -27.90 -32.09 25.31
N GLN A 673 -28.35 -31.45 26.39
CA GLN A 673 -29.36 -30.38 26.31
C GLN A 673 -28.85 -29.18 25.50
N LEU A 674 -27.60 -28.75 25.71
CA LEU A 674 -26.98 -27.68 24.94
C LEU A 674 -26.90 -28.02 23.45
N THR A 675 -26.52 -29.24 23.11
CA THR A 675 -26.40 -29.70 21.73
C THR A 675 -27.76 -29.70 21.03
N ASN A 676 -28.81 -30.18 21.72
CA ASN A 676 -30.17 -30.20 21.19
C ASN A 676 -30.73 -28.78 21.00
N ILE A 677 -30.56 -27.90 22.00
CA ILE A 677 -31.01 -26.51 21.92
C ILE A 677 -30.23 -25.76 20.84
N THR A 678 -28.91 -25.93 20.76
CA THR A 678 -28.07 -25.31 19.73
C THR A 678 -28.53 -25.71 18.34
N ARG A 679 -28.72 -27.01 18.06
CA ARG A 679 -29.19 -27.47 16.75
C ARG A 679 -30.57 -26.92 16.40
N LYS A 680 -31.51 -26.97 17.34
CA LYS A 680 -32.88 -26.46 17.14
C LYS A 680 -32.90 -24.96 16.88
N LYS A 681 -32.25 -24.18 17.75
CA LYS A 681 -32.24 -22.71 17.66
C LYS A 681 -31.38 -22.19 16.52
N LEU A 682 -30.33 -22.90 16.12
CA LEU A 682 -29.55 -22.54 14.93
C LEU A 682 -30.41 -22.68 13.66
N ARG A 683 -31.15 -23.79 13.55
CA ARG A 683 -32.11 -23.97 12.46
C ARG A 683 -33.14 -22.84 12.48
N GLU A 684 -33.82 -22.61 13.60
CA GLU A 684 -34.83 -21.54 13.71
C GLU A 684 -34.29 -20.14 13.37
N ALA A 685 -33.04 -19.83 13.77
CA ALA A 685 -32.43 -18.53 13.49
C ALA A 685 -32.18 -18.31 12.00
N TYR A 686 -31.56 -19.28 11.33
CA TYR A 686 -31.24 -19.16 9.91
C TYR A 686 -32.44 -19.39 9.00
N ASP A 687 -33.43 -20.17 9.44
CA ASP A 687 -34.72 -20.28 8.74
C ASP A 687 -35.38 -18.88 8.69
N ALA A 688 -35.51 -18.21 9.84
CA ALA A 688 -36.06 -16.84 9.91
C ALA A 688 -35.24 -15.82 9.09
N GLU A 689 -33.90 -15.92 9.12
CA GLU A 689 -33.03 -15.06 8.30
C GLU A 689 -33.23 -15.27 6.80
N PHE A 690 -33.28 -16.53 6.34
CA PHE A 690 -33.50 -16.82 4.92
C PHE A 690 -34.91 -16.48 4.45
N GLU A 691 -35.93 -16.71 5.27
CA GLU A 691 -37.30 -16.25 4.98
C GLU A 691 -37.34 -14.72 4.79
N ALA A 692 -36.67 -13.96 5.66
CA ALA A 692 -36.57 -12.52 5.55
C ALA A 692 -35.85 -12.05 4.26
N VAL A 693 -34.80 -12.77 3.84
CA VAL A 693 -34.08 -12.48 2.58
C VAL A 693 -34.97 -12.73 1.37
N ILE A 694 -35.70 -13.85 1.36
CA ILE A 694 -36.60 -14.21 0.26
C ILE A 694 -37.72 -13.17 0.15
N GLU A 695 -38.38 -12.85 1.26
CA GLU A 695 -39.43 -11.83 1.32
C GLU A 695 -38.94 -10.47 0.79
N ARG A 696 -37.77 -10.01 1.26
CA ARG A 696 -37.15 -8.76 0.79
C ARG A 696 -36.92 -8.80 -0.72
N ALA A 697 -36.30 -9.86 -1.24
CA ALA A 697 -35.95 -9.95 -2.65
C ALA A 697 -37.19 -9.94 -3.55
N GLU A 698 -38.21 -10.72 -3.22
CA GLU A 698 -39.43 -10.82 -4.04
C GLU A 698 -40.24 -9.52 -4.05
N LYS A 699 -40.43 -8.89 -2.88
CA LYS A 699 -41.12 -7.60 -2.78
C LYS A 699 -40.38 -6.48 -3.49
N GLN A 700 -39.04 -6.44 -3.39
CA GLN A 700 -38.23 -5.46 -4.12
C GLN A 700 -38.30 -5.67 -5.64
N ILE A 701 -38.37 -6.92 -6.12
CA ILE A 701 -38.56 -7.22 -7.54
C ILE A 701 -39.91 -6.69 -8.03
N ILE A 702 -40.99 -6.84 -7.26
CA ILE A 702 -42.32 -6.31 -7.59
C ILE A 702 -42.25 -4.78 -7.74
N LEU A 703 -41.73 -4.08 -6.72
CA LEU A 703 -41.58 -2.63 -6.70
C LEU A 703 -40.71 -2.12 -7.87
N ALA A 704 -39.59 -2.79 -8.15
CA ALA A 704 -38.70 -2.41 -9.25
C ALA A 704 -39.33 -2.58 -10.64
N LYS A 705 -40.15 -3.63 -10.83
CA LYS A 705 -40.90 -3.84 -12.09
C LYS A 705 -41.88 -2.70 -12.33
N HIS A 706 -42.64 -2.28 -11.32
CA HIS A 706 -43.58 -1.17 -11.43
C HIS A 706 -42.88 0.19 -11.57
N GLY A 707 -41.75 0.40 -10.88
CA GLY A 707 -40.90 1.57 -11.11
C GLY A 707 -40.42 1.68 -12.56
N LYS A 708 -40.03 0.56 -13.19
CA LYS A 708 -39.69 0.54 -14.63
C LYS A 708 -40.91 0.83 -15.53
N ARG A 709 -42.10 0.36 -15.14
CA ARG A 709 -43.35 0.65 -15.86
C ARG A 709 -43.72 2.13 -15.78
N LEU A 710 -43.49 2.80 -14.65
CA LEU A 710 -43.64 4.27 -14.53
C LEU A 710 -42.72 5.01 -15.50
N LEU A 711 -41.45 4.61 -15.60
CA LEU A 711 -40.49 5.24 -16.52
C LEU A 711 -40.92 5.12 -17.99
N SER A 712 -41.60 4.04 -18.38
CA SER A 712 -42.08 3.85 -19.76
C SER A 712 -43.22 4.80 -20.16
N LEU A 713 -43.78 5.56 -19.21
CA LEU A 713 -44.82 6.56 -19.48
C LEU A 713 -44.24 7.94 -19.85
N ILE A 714 -42.93 8.13 -19.71
CA ILE A 714 -42.23 9.36 -20.12
C ILE A 714 -41.94 9.29 -21.62
N ASP A 715 -42.33 10.33 -22.38
CA ASP A 715 -41.94 10.49 -23.78
C ASP A 715 -40.51 11.04 -23.87
N ASP A 716 -39.58 10.21 -24.31
CA ASP A 716 -38.16 10.55 -24.49
C ASP A 716 -37.83 11.13 -25.88
N SER A 717 -38.85 11.35 -26.71
CA SER A 717 -38.68 11.94 -28.04
C SER A 717 -38.04 13.34 -27.95
N PRO A 718 -36.99 13.62 -28.75
CA PRO A 718 -36.32 14.92 -28.72
C PRO A 718 -37.22 16.03 -29.29
N VAL A 719 -37.32 17.16 -28.59
CA VAL A 719 -38.09 18.33 -29.03
C VAL A 719 -37.18 19.32 -29.75
N THR A 720 -37.60 19.77 -30.94
CA THR A 720 -36.93 20.80 -31.74
C THR A 720 -37.16 22.20 -31.14
N PRO A 721 -36.14 23.08 -31.11
CA PRO A 721 -36.30 24.44 -30.59
C PRO A 721 -37.41 25.20 -31.33
N GLY A 722 -38.48 25.56 -30.61
CA GLY A 722 -39.66 26.26 -31.15
C GLY A 722 -40.94 25.42 -31.15
N ASP A 723 -40.85 24.09 -31.03
CA ASP A 723 -42.00 23.21 -30.88
C ASP A 723 -42.36 23.01 -29.41
N ALA A 724 -43.66 23.00 -29.11
CA ALA A 724 -44.16 22.66 -27.78
C ALA A 724 -44.07 21.14 -27.56
N ARG A 725 -43.60 20.72 -26.38
CA ARG A 725 -43.61 19.31 -25.98
C ARG A 725 -45.05 18.80 -25.94
N ARG A 726 -45.28 17.53 -26.29
CA ARG A 726 -46.62 16.94 -26.27
C ARG A 726 -47.20 17.03 -24.85
N VAL A 727 -48.48 17.40 -24.76
CA VAL A 727 -49.18 17.53 -23.48
C VAL A 727 -49.24 16.18 -22.78
N TYR A 728 -48.84 16.15 -21.51
CA TYR A 728 -48.82 14.96 -20.69
C TYR A 728 -50.23 14.56 -20.26
N ASN A 729 -50.73 13.43 -20.78
CA ASN A 729 -52.06 12.89 -20.46
C ASN A 729 -52.01 11.54 -19.74
N GLN A 730 -50.83 11.10 -19.27
CA GLN A 730 -50.63 9.76 -18.68
C GLN A 730 -50.76 9.72 -17.15
N GLY A 731 -51.12 10.82 -16.49
CA GLY A 731 -51.20 10.88 -15.02
C GLY A 731 -52.14 9.85 -14.39
N GLY A 732 -53.25 9.53 -15.06
CA GLY A 732 -54.18 8.46 -14.66
C GLY A 732 -53.57 7.05 -14.78
N ALA A 733 -52.84 6.79 -15.86
CA ALA A 733 -52.14 5.52 -16.07
C ALA A 733 -51.00 5.34 -15.05
N ALA A 734 -50.25 6.41 -14.77
CA ALA A 734 -49.18 6.39 -13.76
C ALA A 734 -49.73 6.12 -12.35
N ARG A 735 -50.91 6.65 -12.01
CA ARG A 735 -51.59 6.35 -10.74
C ARG A 735 -52.07 4.90 -10.69
N GLN A 736 -52.55 4.36 -11.81
CA GLN A 736 -52.92 2.95 -11.90
C GLN A 736 -51.72 2.03 -11.66
N VAL A 737 -50.52 2.38 -12.14
CA VAL A 737 -49.29 1.59 -11.88
C VAL A 737 -48.97 1.53 -10.38
N LEU A 738 -49.21 2.60 -9.61
CA LEU A 738 -49.03 2.56 -8.15
C LEU A 738 -50.07 1.68 -7.47
N ASN A 739 -51.34 1.76 -7.89
CA ASN A 739 -52.38 0.87 -7.36
C ASN A 739 -52.06 -0.61 -7.67
N ASP A 740 -51.61 -0.90 -8.90
CA ASP A 740 -51.18 -2.24 -9.30
C ASP A 740 -49.98 -2.72 -8.45
N ALA A 741 -49.04 -1.83 -8.12
CA ALA A 741 -47.91 -2.14 -7.24
C ALA A 741 -48.37 -2.45 -5.80
N GLU A 742 -49.31 -1.67 -5.28
CA GLU A 742 -49.89 -1.91 -3.95
C GLU A 742 -50.67 -3.23 -3.91
N ASP A 743 -51.48 -3.53 -4.93
CA ASP A 743 -52.24 -4.77 -5.04
C ASP A 743 -51.31 -5.99 -5.20
N ASP A 744 -50.28 -5.89 -6.03
CA ASP A 744 -49.28 -6.95 -6.19
C ASP A 744 -48.52 -7.21 -4.89
N LEU A 745 -48.15 -6.17 -4.14
CA LEU A 745 -47.53 -6.31 -2.82
C LEU A 745 -48.48 -6.90 -1.78
N ARG A 746 -49.77 -6.57 -1.83
CA ARG A 746 -50.79 -7.15 -0.93
C ARG A 746 -51.11 -8.60 -1.27
N SER A 747 -51.05 -8.97 -2.55
CA SER A 747 -51.28 -10.33 -3.03
C SER A 747 -50.07 -11.24 -2.90
N TRP A 748 -48.90 -10.69 -2.55
CA TRP A 748 -47.69 -11.47 -2.33
C TRP A 748 -47.88 -12.41 -1.14
N GLU A 749 -47.69 -13.71 -1.39
CA GLU A 749 -47.63 -14.76 -0.40
C GLU A 749 -46.32 -15.53 -0.54
N MET A 750 -45.71 -15.87 0.59
CA MET A 750 -44.47 -16.63 0.60
C MET A 750 -44.73 -18.08 0.15
N ASN A 751 -44.13 -18.50 -0.96
CA ASN A 751 -44.35 -19.82 -1.54
C ASN A 751 -43.55 -20.90 -0.79
N ARG A 752 -44.18 -21.61 0.15
CA ARG A 752 -43.52 -22.55 1.08
C ARG A 752 -43.30 -23.98 0.54
N GLU A 753 -43.59 -24.27 -0.74
CA GLU A 753 -43.71 -25.65 -1.23
C GLU A 753 -42.40 -26.44 -1.44
N ASN A 754 -41.21 -25.86 -1.27
CA ASN A 754 -39.95 -26.62 -1.35
C ASN A 754 -39.40 -27.05 0.02
N GLY A 755 -40.28 -27.54 0.90
CA GLY A 755 -39.90 -28.21 2.13
C GLY A 755 -39.38 -29.63 1.87
N PHE A 756 -38.12 -29.90 2.20
CA PHE A 756 -37.56 -31.25 2.33
C PHE A 756 -38.35 -32.05 3.38
N VAL A 757 -39.36 -32.78 2.93
CA VAL A 757 -39.98 -33.89 3.64
C VAL A 757 -39.49 -35.18 2.99
N GLY A 758 -38.80 -36.02 3.75
CA GLY A 758 -38.43 -37.35 3.29
C GLY A 758 -39.66 -38.24 3.18
N ASN A 759 -39.89 -38.80 1.98
CA ASN A 759 -40.38 -40.17 1.79
C ASN A 759 -40.28 -40.61 0.32
N GLU A 760 -40.37 -41.92 0.15
CA GLU A 760 -39.97 -42.79 -0.97
C GLU A 760 -40.65 -42.55 -2.34
N ALA A 761 -39.86 -42.81 -3.39
CA ALA A 761 -40.17 -43.35 -4.74
C ALA A 761 -41.31 -42.75 -5.59
N THR A 762 -41.01 -42.30 -6.81
CA THR A 762 -41.24 -43.04 -8.08
C THR A 762 -40.94 -42.22 -9.34
N ASP A 763 -40.75 -42.99 -10.41
CA ASP A 763 -40.28 -42.80 -11.77
C ASP A 763 -41.13 -41.93 -12.73
N ASN A 764 -40.49 -41.57 -13.86
CA ASN A 764 -41.00 -41.29 -15.23
C ASN A 764 -41.27 -39.87 -15.78
N GLY A 765 -40.65 -39.63 -16.95
CA GLY A 765 -41.18 -38.86 -18.10
C GLY A 765 -40.42 -37.57 -18.43
N ALA A 766 -39.42 -37.52 -19.31
CA ALA A 766 -39.43 -37.58 -20.78
C ALA A 766 -40.03 -36.35 -21.51
N GLY A 767 -39.20 -35.70 -22.35
CA GLY A 767 -39.58 -34.69 -23.36
C GLY A 767 -38.38 -33.80 -23.75
N SER A 768 -37.44 -34.25 -24.60
CA SER A 768 -37.41 -34.15 -26.07
C SER A 768 -37.60 -32.74 -26.65
N GLY A 769 -36.55 -32.19 -27.29
CA GLY A 769 -36.66 -30.88 -27.96
C GLY A 769 -35.42 -30.38 -28.71
N THR A 770 -34.92 -31.15 -29.67
CA THR A 770 -34.29 -30.69 -30.94
C THR A 770 -33.04 -29.79 -30.92
N SER A 771 -31.88 -30.44 -31.12
CA SER A 771 -30.65 -29.83 -31.65
C SER A 771 -30.76 -29.63 -33.18
N ARG A 772 -30.69 -28.37 -33.64
CA ARG A 772 -30.43 -28.03 -35.05
C ARG A 772 -28.92 -27.92 -35.27
N GLY A 773 -28.37 -28.88 -36.02
CA GLY A 773 -27.00 -28.77 -36.55
C GLY A 773 -26.92 -27.77 -37.69
N VAL A 774 -25.88 -26.94 -37.68
CA VAL A 774 -25.39 -26.21 -38.86
C VAL A 774 -23.95 -26.65 -39.11
N ARG A 775 -23.66 -26.86 -40.38
CA ARG A 775 -22.46 -27.48 -40.96
C ARG A 775 -21.22 -26.61 -40.76
N SER A 776 -20.08 -27.28 -40.54
CA SER A 776 -18.77 -26.66 -40.48
C SER A 776 -18.29 -26.23 -41.87
N TYR A 777 -17.73 -25.01 -41.92
CA TYR A 777 -16.68 -24.63 -42.86
C TYR A 777 -15.35 -24.69 -42.10
N ALA A 778 -14.28 -25.04 -42.82
CA ALA A 778 -12.94 -25.24 -42.26
C ALA A 778 -12.50 -24.06 -41.38
N SER A 779 -12.33 -24.30 -40.07
CA SER A 779 -11.83 -23.31 -39.12
C SER A 779 -10.34 -23.53 -38.86
N THR A 780 -9.61 -22.42 -38.90
CA THR A 780 -8.38 -22.19 -38.14
C THR A 780 -8.48 -22.87 -36.77
N SER A 781 -7.45 -23.64 -36.38
CA SER A 781 -7.46 -24.43 -35.15
C SER A 781 -7.63 -23.52 -33.93
N GLN A 782 -8.85 -23.42 -33.41
CA GLN A 782 -9.13 -22.74 -32.15
C GLN A 782 -8.37 -23.42 -31.00
N PRO A 783 -7.86 -22.65 -30.03
CA PRO A 783 -7.15 -23.21 -28.88
C PRO A 783 -8.12 -24.02 -28.00
N ASP A 784 -7.63 -25.12 -27.43
CA ASP A 784 -8.43 -25.99 -26.57
C ASP A 784 -8.57 -25.35 -25.17
N ILE A 785 -9.79 -25.15 -24.70
CA ILE A 785 -10.10 -24.30 -23.54
C ILE A 785 -10.10 -25.11 -22.24
N TYR A 786 -9.37 -24.65 -21.22
CA TYR A 786 -9.30 -25.26 -19.89
C TYR A 786 -9.54 -24.21 -18.80
N ASP A 787 -10.18 -24.63 -17.71
CA ASP A 787 -10.34 -23.82 -16.50
C ASP A 787 -9.00 -23.60 -15.80
N VAL A 788 -8.23 -24.68 -15.65
CA VAL A 788 -6.90 -24.63 -15.02
C VAL A 788 -5.90 -25.39 -15.87
N VAL A 789 -4.82 -24.71 -16.28
CA VAL A 789 -3.66 -25.36 -16.90
C VAL A 789 -2.51 -25.29 -15.91
N CYS A 790 -2.05 -26.44 -15.44
CA CYS A 790 -0.89 -26.54 -14.54
C CYS A 790 0.33 -26.97 -15.33
N VAL A 791 1.36 -26.12 -15.37
CA VAL A 791 2.65 -26.39 -16.00
C VAL A 791 3.61 -26.90 -14.93
N GLY A 792 4.03 -28.16 -15.04
CA GLY A 792 4.89 -28.86 -14.09
C GLY A 792 4.17 -29.94 -13.29
N GLY A 793 4.56 -31.19 -13.48
CA GLY A 793 4.11 -32.42 -12.83
C GLY A 793 4.97 -32.83 -11.63
N GLY A 794 5.55 -31.86 -10.93
CA GLY A 794 6.21 -32.09 -9.64
C GLY A 794 5.21 -32.31 -8.48
N PRO A 795 5.69 -32.54 -7.25
CA PRO A 795 4.83 -32.74 -6.08
C PRO A 795 3.78 -31.64 -5.87
N ALA A 796 4.12 -30.37 -6.12
CA ALA A 796 3.17 -29.26 -5.95
C ALA A 796 2.06 -29.27 -7.02
N GLY A 797 2.44 -29.42 -8.30
CA GLY A 797 1.47 -29.45 -9.40
C GLY A 797 0.52 -30.64 -9.33
N LEU A 798 1.05 -31.83 -9.05
CA LEU A 798 0.23 -33.03 -8.88
C LEU A 798 -0.69 -32.95 -7.64
N SER A 799 -0.19 -32.42 -6.52
CA SER A 799 -1.04 -32.15 -5.35
C SER A 799 -2.19 -31.18 -5.67
N LEU A 800 -1.93 -30.14 -6.46
CA LEU A 800 -2.96 -29.16 -6.82
C LEU A 800 -4.05 -29.79 -7.67
N LEU A 801 -3.68 -30.54 -8.71
CA LEU A 801 -4.66 -31.19 -9.58
C LEU A 801 -5.47 -32.25 -8.83
N ALA A 802 -4.82 -33.04 -7.98
CA ALA A 802 -5.52 -33.98 -7.10
C ALA A 802 -6.48 -33.27 -6.14
N ALA A 803 -6.07 -32.14 -5.55
CA ALA A 803 -6.91 -31.35 -4.64
C ALA A 803 -8.14 -30.74 -5.35
N LEU A 804 -7.95 -30.19 -6.56
CA LEU A 804 -9.06 -29.65 -7.36
C LEU A 804 -10.04 -30.74 -7.80
N LYS A 805 -9.55 -31.94 -8.12
CA LYS A 805 -10.43 -33.05 -8.52
C LYS A 805 -11.09 -33.78 -7.37
N ALA A 806 -10.45 -33.82 -6.20
CA ALA A 806 -11.01 -34.41 -5.00
C ALA A 806 -12.11 -33.54 -4.36
N ASN A 807 -12.13 -32.24 -4.65
CA ASN A 807 -13.12 -31.32 -4.08
C ASN A 807 -14.43 -31.32 -4.90
N PRO A 808 -15.60 -31.61 -4.29
CA PRO A 808 -16.88 -31.64 -4.99
C PRO A 808 -17.22 -30.37 -5.78
N THR A 809 -16.83 -29.19 -5.28
CA THR A 809 -17.12 -27.90 -5.93
C THR A 809 -16.35 -27.72 -7.23
N THR A 810 -15.09 -28.17 -7.26
CA THR A 810 -14.15 -27.92 -8.37
C THR A 810 -13.87 -29.15 -9.22
N ALA A 811 -14.44 -30.31 -8.86
CA ALA A 811 -14.32 -31.56 -9.62
C ALA A 811 -14.80 -31.43 -11.07
N GLY A 812 -15.83 -30.60 -11.31
CA GLY A 812 -16.38 -30.32 -12.65
C GLY A 812 -15.47 -29.47 -13.54
N SER A 813 -14.47 -28.78 -12.99
CA SER A 813 -13.57 -27.92 -13.76
C SER A 813 -12.71 -28.71 -14.74
N ARG A 814 -12.54 -28.23 -15.97
CA ARG A 814 -11.69 -28.85 -16.98
C ARG A 814 -10.23 -28.46 -16.71
N VAL A 815 -9.40 -29.43 -16.33
CA VAL A 815 -8.00 -29.17 -15.93
C VAL A 815 -7.00 -29.93 -16.81
N ALA A 816 -5.86 -29.29 -17.07
CA ALA A 816 -4.76 -29.87 -17.84
C ALA A 816 -3.45 -29.88 -17.02
N LEU A 817 -2.69 -30.95 -17.18
CA LEU A 817 -1.30 -31.06 -16.73
C LEU A 817 -0.37 -31.00 -17.94
N VAL A 818 0.60 -30.09 -17.93
CA VAL A 818 1.67 -30.04 -18.92
C VAL A 818 2.99 -30.40 -18.24
N GLU A 819 3.61 -31.49 -18.66
CA GLU A 819 4.89 -31.96 -18.13
C GLU A 819 5.86 -32.31 -19.27
N ALA A 820 7.09 -31.81 -19.16
CA ALA A 820 8.14 -32.03 -20.15
C ALA A 820 8.73 -33.44 -20.07
N GLN A 821 8.67 -34.08 -18.89
CA GLN A 821 9.12 -35.45 -18.67
C GLN A 821 8.02 -36.48 -19.01
N ASP A 822 8.47 -37.71 -19.28
CA ASP A 822 7.59 -38.86 -19.46
C ASP A 822 7.13 -39.39 -18.08
N LEU A 823 5.83 -39.29 -17.81
CA LEU A 823 5.22 -39.70 -16.54
C LEU A 823 4.92 -41.20 -16.47
N SER A 824 5.03 -41.95 -17.57
CA SER A 824 4.73 -43.39 -17.59
C SER A 824 5.58 -44.19 -16.59
N LYS A 825 6.86 -43.84 -16.48
CA LYS A 825 7.82 -44.46 -15.54
C LYS A 825 7.46 -44.20 -14.07
N LEU A 826 6.83 -43.06 -13.77
CA LEU A 826 6.38 -42.71 -12.43
C LEU A 826 5.10 -43.45 -12.03
N ARG A 827 4.17 -43.65 -12.98
CA ARG A 827 2.94 -44.43 -12.76
C ARG A 827 3.25 -45.88 -12.36
N SER A 828 4.25 -46.48 -13.01
CA SER A 828 4.69 -47.86 -12.74
C SER A 828 5.89 -47.94 -11.78
N TRP A 829 6.21 -46.88 -11.05
CA TRP A 829 7.39 -46.86 -10.17
C TRP A 829 7.25 -47.86 -9.02
N GLN A 830 8.23 -48.76 -8.92
CA GLN A 830 8.43 -49.70 -7.80
C GLN A 830 9.94 -49.88 -7.60
N LEU A 831 10.39 -49.77 -6.36
CA LEU A 831 11.76 -50.06 -5.95
C LEU A 831 11.75 -51.18 -4.90
N PRO A 832 12.78 -52.05 -4.87
CA PRO A 832 12.99 -53.02 -3.79
C PRO A 832 13.00 -52.35 -2.40
N SER A 833 12.58 -53.07 -1.35
CA SER A 833 12.46 -52.53 0.02
C SER A 833 13.80 -52.13 0.65
N ASP A 834 14.91 -52.65 0.14
CA ASP A 834 16.30 -52.40 0.55
C ASP A 834 16.97 -51.27 -0.24
N ARG A 835 16.27 -50.63 -1.19
CA ARG A 835 16.83 -49.55 -2.01
C ARG A 835 15.95 -48.31 -1.97
N PHE A 836 16.54 -47.15 -1.74
CA PHE A 836 15.83 -45.85 -1.69
C PHE A 836 16.31 -44.89 -2.78
N SER A 837 15.42 -43.98 -3.16
CA SER A 837 15.72 -42.86 -4.07
C SER A 837 16.50 -41.74 -3.36
N ASN A 838 17.39 -41.05 -4.06
CA ASN A 838 18.24 -40.00 -3.47
C ASN A 838 17.47 -38.73 -3.05
N ARG A 839 16.24 -38.55 -3.53
CA ARG A 839 15.44 -37.34 -3.33
C ARG A 839 14.32 -37.66 -2.35
N CYS A 840 14.62 -37.50 -1.08
CA CYS A 840 13.66 -37.66 0.01
C CYS A 840 13.30 -36.29 0.61
N SER A 841 12.07 -36.15 1.06
CA SER A 841 11.58 -34.95 1.76
C SER A 841 10.98 -35.30 3.11
N SER A 842 11.14 -34.40 4.08
CA SER A 842 10.49 -34.51 5.39
C SER A 842 9.14 -33.81 5.33
N LEU A 843 8.03 -34.54 5.42
CA LEU A 843 6.68 -33.99 5.41
C LEU A 843 6.19 -33.72 6.83
N THR A 844 5.77 -32.50 7.11
CA THR A 844 5.13 -32.16 8.39
C THR A 844 3.79 -32.88 8.54
N PRO A 845 3.31 -33.11 9.78
CA PRO A 845 1.99 -33.67 10.03
C PRO A 845 0.87 -32.91 9.32
N SER A 846 0.97 -31.58 9.20
CA SER A 846 0.03 -30.75 8.45
C SER A 846 0.00 -31.11 6.96
N SER A 847 1.17 -31.20 6.30
CA SER A 847 1.27 -31.62 4.89
C SER A 847 0.76 -33.05 4.68
N ALA A 848 1.08 -33.97 5.59
CA ALA A 848 0.59 -35.36 5.53
C ALA A 848 -0.93 -35.43 5.68
N ASN A 849 -1.52 -34.65 6.58
CA ASN A 849 -2.96 -34.56 6.77
C ASN A 849 -3.65 -33.94 5.54
N PHE A 850 -3.05 -32.94 4.91
CA PHE A 850 -3.56 -32.39 3.65
C PHE A 850 -3.57 -33.44 2.53
N LEU A 851 -2.48 -34.20 2.37
CA LEU A 851 -2.41 -35.31 1.40
C LEU A 851 -3.45 -36.41 1.69
N ASP A 852 -3.76 -36.65 2.97
CA ASP A 852 -4.80 -37.58 3.40
C ASP A 852 -6.20 -37.06 3.05
N LYS A 853 -6.45 -35.78 3.32
CA LYS A 853 -7.70 -35.10 3.01
C LYS A 853 -8.06 -35.14 1.52
N ILE A 854 -7.08 -35.02 0.63
CA ILE A 854 -7.30 -35.14 -0.83
C ILE A 854 -7.32 -36.60 -1.33
N GLY A 855 -7.13 -37.56 -0.42
CA GLY A 855 -7.13 -38.99 -0.70
C GLY A 855 -5.86 -39.51 -1.36
N ALA A 856 -4.77 -38.73 -1.44
CA ALA A 856 -3.52 -39.18 -2.03
C ALA A 856 -2.71 -40.09 -1.10
N TRP A 857 -2.86 -39.90 0.22
CA TRP A 857 -2.10 -40.62 1.26
C TRP A 857 -2.38 -42.14 1.27
N SER A 858 -3.52 -42.61 0.77
CA SER A 858 -3.85 -44.03 0.61
C SER A 858 -3.07 -44.72 -0.52
N HIS A 859 -2.64 -43.97 -1.54
CA HIS A 859 -1.89 -44.50 -2.69
C HIS A 859 -0.37 -44.46 -2.52
N ILE A 860 0.11 -43.83 -1.45
CA ILE A 860 1.52 -43.79 -1.07
C ILE A 860 1.90 -45.12 -0.40
N GLN A 861 3.04 -45.69 -0.80
CA GLN A 861 3.57 -46.93 -0.22
C GLN A 861 4.07 -46.66 1.21
N ARG A 862 3.33 -47.16 2.21
CA ARG A 862 3.52 -46.80 3.64
C ARG A 862 4.68 -47.50 4.31
N ASP A 863 5.00 -48.71 3.87
CA ASP A 863 6.19 -49.45 4.21
C ASP A 863 7.49 -48.69 3.90
N ARG A 864 7.41 -47.69 3.01
CA ARG A 864 8.52 -46.83 2.59
C ARG A 864 8.51 -45.43 3.23
N VAL A 865 7.63 -45.18 4.21
CA VAL A 865 7.51 -43.90 4.92
C VAL A 865 7.98 -44.07 6.35
N GLN A 866 8.93 -43.24 6.78
CA GLN A 866 9.48 -43.31 8.14
C GLN A 866 9.03 -42.13 9.00
N PRO A 867 8.13 -42.32 9.98
CA PRO A 867 7.88 -41.31 11.00
C PRO A 867 9.09 -41.16 11.94
N TYR A 868 9.41 -39.93 12.34
CA TYR A 868 10.38 -39.66 13.40
C TYR A 868 9.82 -38.77 14.50
N HIS A 869 10.30 -38.98 15.72
CA HIS A 869 9.67 -38.51 16.96
C HIS A 869 10.49 -37.45 17.68
N GLU A 870 11.78 -37.35 17.34
CA GLU A 870 12.72 -36.43 17.96
C GLU A 870 13.64 -35.82 16.89
N MET A 871 14.08 -34.58 17.12
CA MET A 871 15.12 -33.94 16.31
C MET A 871 16.18 -33.31 17.21
N GLN A 872 17.44 -33.69 17.01
CA GLN A 872 18.57 -33.15 17.75
C GLN A 872 19.40 -32.24 16.84
N VAL A 873 19.56 -30.98 17.28
CA VAL A 873 20.26 -29.95 16.53
C VAL A 873 21.37 -29.36 17.39
N TRP A 874 22.60 -29.29 16.87
CA TRP A 874 23.72 -28.72 17.63
C TRP A 874 24.71 -27.92 16.78
N ASP A 875 25.42 -27.01 17.46
CA ASP A 875 26.52 -26.23 16.89
C ASP A 875 27.80 -27.08 16.85
N GLY A 876 28.43 -27.18 15.68
CA GLY A 876 29.66 -27.95 15.52
C GLY A 876 30.91 -27.32 16.15
N VAL A 877 30.87 -26.03 16.53
CA VAL A 877 32.00 -25.33 17.18
C VAL A 877 31.91 -25.37 18.70
N SER A 878 30.73 -25.10 19.28
CA SER A 878 30.55 -25.00 20.74
C SER A 878 29.90 -26.23 21.37
N ASP A 879 29.39 -27.16 20.57
CA ASP A 879 28.56 -28.29 20.98
C ASP A 879 27.29 -27.91 21.75
N ALA A 880 26.86 -26.64 21.72
CA ALA A 880 25.58 -26.22 22.26
C ALA A 880 24.43 -26.88 21.49
N ARG A 881 23.44 -27.44 22.22
CA ARG A 881 22.40 -28.32 21.66
C ARG A 881 20.99 -27.81 21.94
N ILE A 882 20.09 -28.11 21.00
CA ILE A 882 18.64 -28.08 21.20
C ILE A 882 18.10 -29.45 20.81
N GLU A 883 17.31 -30.01 21.72
CA GLU A 883 16.56 -31.24 21.50
C GLU A 883 15.10 -30.84 21.29
N PHE A 884 14.49 -31.30 20.21
CA PHE A 884 13.06 -31.12 19.94
C PHE A 884 12.35 -32.46 20.16
N ASP A 885 11.74 -32.61 21.35
CA ASP A 885 10.97 -33.78 21.78
C ASP A 885 9.64 -33.34 22.41
N TRP A 886 8.59 -34.14 22.21
CA TRP A 886 7.30 -33.84 22.84
C TRP A 886 7.36 -34.24 24.31
N ALA A 887 7.01 -33.29 25.20
CA ALA A 887 6.89 -33.59 26.62
C ALA A 887 5.91 -34.78 26.84
N PRO A 888 6.18 -35.67 27.81
CA PRO A 888 5.36 -36.85 28.04
C PRO A 888 3.88 -36.47 28.23
N GLY A 889 3.00 -36.94 27.34
CA GLY A 889 1.55 -36.70 27.40
C GLY A 889 1.03 -35.41 26.72
N SER A 890 1.87 -34.65 26.02
CA SER A 890 1.51 -33.30 25.49
C SER A 890 1.14 -33.24 23.99
N ALA A 891 1.20 -34.34 23.26
CA ALA A 891 1.03 -34.33 21.80
C ALA A 891 -0.43 -34.60 21.39
N PRO A 892 -1.09 -33.70 20.64
CA PRO A 892 -2.50 -33.85 20.29
C PRO A 892 -2.82 -34.95 19.27
N ASN A 893 -1.85 -35.37 18.42
CA ASN A 893 -2.05 -36.35 17.32
C ASN A 893 -0.89 -37.37 17.18
N GLY A 894 -0.35 -37.85 18.30
CA GLY A 894 0.82 -38.75 18.32
C GLY A 894 2.15 -38.00 18.44
N ARG A 895 3.23 -38.74 18.75
CA ARG A 895 4.57 -38.18 19.03
C ARG A 895 5.36 -37.75 17.78
N THR A 896 4.79 -37.89 16.59
CA THR A 896 5.53 -37.74 15.32
C THR A 896 5.77 -36.27 14.98
N ILE A 897 7.03 -35.90 14.75
CA ILE A 897 7.45 -34.56 14.33
C ILE A 897 7.27 -34.37 12.83
N ALA A 898 7.68 -35.37 12.04
CA ALA A 898 7.50 -35.38 10.59
C ALA A 898 7.64 -36.81 10.03
N TYR A 899 7.32 -36.96 8.74
CA TYR A 899 7.40 -38.20 7.98
C TYR A 899 8.44 -38.09 6.87
N MET A 900 9.46 -38.94 6.91
CA MET A 900 10.44 -39.02 5.83
C MET A 900 9.87 -39.87 4.69
N ILE A 901 9.87 -39.32 3.47
CA ILE A 901 9.30 -39.98 2.28
C ILE A 901 10.14 -39.69 1.03
N GLU A 902 10.20 -40.65 0.13
CA GLU A 902 10.78 -40.48 -1.21
C GLU A 902 9.87 -39.62 -2.10
N ASN A 903 10.44 -38.65 -2.82
CA ASN A 903 9.67 -37.80 -3.72
C ASN A 903 9.02 -38.61 -4.85
N LEU A 904 9.65 -39.72 -5.28
CA LEU A 904 9.07 -40.63 -6.26
C LEU A 904 7.85 -41.38 -5.72
N ASN A 905 7.87 -41.81 -4.45
CA ASN A 905 6.72 -42.42 -3.79
C ASN A 905 5.55 -41.44 -3.71
N LEU A 906 5.82 -40.19 -3.32
CA LEU A 906 4.80 -39.13 -3.24
C LEU A 906 4.18 -38.83 -4.61
N THR A 907 5.00 -38.59 -5.64
CA THR A 907 4.52 -38.25 -6.99
C THR A 907 3.81 -39.41 -7.67
N SER A 908 4.28 -40.66 -7.48
CA SER A 908 3.59 -41.87 -7.95
C SER A 908 2.22 -42.04 -7.29
N GLY A 909 2.12 -41.84 -5.97
CA GLY A 909 0.86 -41.90 -5.24
C GLY A 909 -0.15 -40.83 -5.71
N LEU A 910 0.33 -39.59 -5.92
CA LEU A 910 -0.49 -38.50 -6.44
C LEU A 910 -1.00 -38.77 -7.87
N LEU A 911 -0.15 -39.32 -8.75
CA LEU A 911 -0.56 -39.71 -10.10
C LEU A 911 -1.65 -40.79 -10.08
N LYS A 912 -1.49 -41.83 -9.25
CA LYS A 912 -2.51 -42.87 -9.08
C LYS A 912 -3.83 -42.29 -8.59
N ARG A 913 -3.77 -41.32 -7.68
CA ARG A 913 -4.97 -40.61 -7.19
C ARG A 913 -5.64 -39.78 -8.29
N ILE A 914 -4.86 -39.09 -9.13
CA ILE A 914 -5.38 -38.34 -10.29
C ILE A 914 -6.04 -39.30 -11.30
N ASP A 915 -5.40 -40.44 -11.58
CA ASP A 915 -5.93 -41.45 -12.50
C ASP A 915 -7.26 -42.04 -11.97
N GLU A 916 -7.40 -42.22 -10.65
CA GLU A 916 -8.67 -42.64 -10.01
C GLU A 916 -9.77 -41.58 -10.12
N LEU A 917 -9.45 -40.30 -9.88
CA LEU A 917 -10.42 -39.21 -9.87
C LEU A 917 -10.97 -38.88 -11.27
N SER A 918 -10.24 -39.23 -12.33
CA SER A 918 -10.55 -38.95 -13.75
C SER A 918 -10.73 -37.44 -14.07
N GLY A 919 -10.78 -37.08 -15.35
CA GLY A 919 -11.06 -35.69 -15.76
C GLY A 919 -9.88 -34.70 -15.69
N VAL A 920 -8.64 -35.18 -15.56
CA VAL A 920 -7.41 -34.41 -15.81
C VAL A 920 -6.86 -34.81 -17.19
N THR A 921 -6.64 -33.84 -18.06
CA THR A 921 -5.97 -34.10 -19.36
C THR A 921 -4.46 -33.95 -19.18
N THR A 922 -3.72 -35.05 -19.35
CA THR A 922 -2.26 -35.04 -19.18
C THR A 922 -1.56 -34.94 -20.53
N PHE A 923 -0.70 -33.92 -20.66
CA PHE A 923 0.25 -33.75 -21.74
C PHE A 923 1.65 -34.01 -21.17
N ASP A 924 2.09 -35.27 -21.19
CA ASP A 924 3.45 -35.66 -20.82
C ASP A 924 4.37 -35.65 -22.05
N SER A 925 5.68 -35.62 -21.83
CA SER A 925 6.69 -35.38 -22.88
C SER A 925 6.41 -34.11 -23.72
N ALA A 926 5.67 -33.15 -23.15
CA ALA A 926 5.21 -31.95 -23.82
C ALA A 926 5.83 -30.72 -23.16
N ARG A 927 6.75 -30.07 -23.88
CA ARG A 927 7.40 -28.84 -23.42
C ARG A 927 6.61 -27.62 -23.85
N VAL A 928 6.47 -26.65 -22.96
CA VAL A 928 5.98 -25.30 -23.30
C VAL A 928 7.03 -24.57 -24.13
N GLU A 929 6.70 -24.22 -25.36
CA GLU A 929 7.57 -23.46 -26.27
C GLU A 929 7.42 -21.96 -26.04
N ASN A 930 6.17 -21.50 -25.93
CA ASN A 930 5.83 -20.10 -25.72
C ASN A 930 4.48 -19.97 -25.00
N ILE A 931 4.25 -18.82 -24.35
CA ILE A 931 2.97 -18.45 -23.79
C ILE A 931 2.64 -17.04 -24.31
N THR A 932 1.46 -16.86 -24.90
CA THR A 932 1.00 -15.57 -25.44
C THR A 932 -0.40 -15.27 -24.94
N LEU A 933 -0.87 -14.04 -25.11
CA LEU A 933 -2.30 -13.74 -24.93
C LEU A 933 -3.08 -14.13 -26.20
N GLY A 934 -4.36 -14.48 -26.05
CA GLY A 934 -5.23 -14.87 -27.15
C GLY A 934 -5.75 -13.69 -27.98
N GLU A 935 -6.52 -14.01 -29.03
CA GLU A 935 -7.23 -13.02 -29.86
C GLU A 935 -8.74 -13.10 -29.62
N GLU A 936 -9.45 -12.00 -29.88
CA GLU A 936 -10.92 -11.98 -29.80
C GLU A 936 -11.49 -12.85 -30.92
N THR A 937 -12.34 -13.81 -30.55
CA THR A 937 -13.07 -14.66 -31.52
C THR A 937 -14.56 -14.31 -31.50
N GLU A 938 -15.32 -14.72 -32.53
CA GLU A 938 -16.76 -14.44 -32.62
C GLU A 938 -17.58 -15.00 -31.44
N GLU A 939 -17.06 -16.00 -30.72
CA GLU A 939 -17.75 -16.68 -29.62
C GLU A 939 -17.25 -16.25 -28.22
N LEU A 940 -15.95 -16.00 -28.06
CA LEU A 940 -15.30 -15.73 -26.78
C LEU A 940 -14.12 -14.74 -26.94
N ASP A 941 -13.97 -13.82 -25.99
CA ASP A 941 -12.83 -12.90 -25.92
C ASP A 941 -11.67 -13.51 -25.13
N PHE A 942 -10.60 -13.92 -25.83
CA PHE A 942 -9.40 -14.49 -25.23
C PHE A 942 -8.26 -13.47 -25.05
N ARG A 943 -8.48 -12.18 -25.28
CA ARG A 943 -7.42 -11.14 -25.17
C ARG A 943 -6.70 -11.14 -23.83
N GLU A 944 -7.40 -11.53 -22.76
CA GLU A 944 -6.85 -11.59 -21.42
C GLU A 944 -6.39 -12.99 -21.02
N TRP A 945 -6.65 -14.03 -21.83
CA TRP A 945 -6.39 -15.43 -21.50
C TRP A 945 -5.01 -15.87 -21.98
N PRO A 946 -4.18 -16.47 -21.10
CA PRO A 946 -2.94 -17.11 -21.50
C PRO A 946 -3.19 -18.31 -22.43
N ILE A 947 -2.54 -18.30 -23.60
CA ILE A 947 -2.49 -19.39 -24.56
C ILE A 947 -1.12 -20.07 -24.46
N VAL A 948 -1.12 -21.32 -24.02
CA VAL A 948 0.09 -22.15 -23.87
C VAL A 948 0.33 -22.92 -25.17
N HIS A 949 1.47 -22.65 -25.81
CA HIS A 949 1.91 -23.33 -27.04
C HIS A 949 2.81 -24.51 -26.69
N LEU A 950 2.39 -25.72 -27.05
CA LEU A 950 3.13 -26.95 -26.79
C LEU A 950 3.91 -27.41 -28.02
N GLY A 951 5.04 -28.08 -27.77
CA GLY A 951 5.77 -28.79 -28.81
C GLY A 951 4.87 -29.80 -29.53
N GLY A 952 4.77 -29.65 -30.86
CA GLY A 952 3.82 -30.42 -31.70
C GLY A 952 2.59 -29.63 -32.17
N GLY A 953 2.53 -28.32 -31.92
CA GLY A 953 1.55 -27.40 -32.53
C GLY A 953 0.19 -27.30 -31.84
N LYS A 954 0.02 -27.94 -30.66
CA LYS A 954 -1.20 -27.80 -29.84
C LYS A 954 -1.18 -26.49 -29.06
N GLN A 955 -2.35 -25.86 -28.93
CA GLN A 955 -2.55 -24.62 -28.19
C GLN A 955 -3.62 -24.81 -27.12
N LEU A 956 -3.33 -24.42 -25.88
CA LEU A 956 -4.24 -24.53 -24.75
C LEU A 956 -4.59 -23.14 -24.22
N ALA A 957 -5.87 -22.76 -24.20
CA ALA A 957 -6.33 -21.53 -23.55
C ALA A 957 -6.63 -21.80 -22.08
N ALA A 958 -6.02 -21.03 -21.17
CA ALA A 958 -6.17 -21.22 -19.73
C ALA A 958 -6.97 -20.08 -19.09
N ARG A 959 -8.08 -20.40 -18.41
CA ARG A 959 -8.78 -19.39 -17.56
C ARG A 959 -7.91 -18.98 -16.37
N LEU A 960 -7.19 -19.96 -15.81
CA LEU A 960 -6.12 -19.80 -14.82
C LEU A 960 -4.91 -20.66 -15.24
N LEU A 961 -3.76 -20.02 -15.41
CA LEU A 961 -2.48 -20.66 -15.68
C LEU A 961 -1.66 -20.78 -14.39
N VAL A 962 -1.29 -22.01 -14.02
CA VAL A 962 -0.52 -22.27 -12.80
C VAL A 962 0.91 -22.71 -13.13
N GLY A 963 1.90 -22.00 -12.60
CA GLY A 963 3.32 -22.38 -12.67
C GLY A 963 3.73 -23.24 -11.47
N ALA A 964 4.05 -24.51 -11.73
CA ALA A 964 4.54 -25.50 -10.77
C ALA A 964 5.79 -26.24 -11.28
N ASP A 965 6.51 -25.61 -12.21
CA ASP A 965 7.63 -26.09 -13.03
C ASP A 965 9.01 -25.68 -12.50
N GLY A 966 9.06 -25.21 -11.25
CA GLY A 966 10.27 -24.99 -10.49
C GLY A 966 11.01 -23.68 -10.79
N ALA A 967 12.29 -23.64 -10.40
CA ALA A 967 13.06 -22.39 -10.34
C ALA A 967 13.24 -21.67 -11.70
N ASN A 968 13.05 -22.35 -12.84
CA ASN A 968 13.16 -21.76 -14.19
C ASN A 968 11.81 -21.72 -14.92
N SER A 969 10.73 -21.44 -14.19
CA SER A 969 9.35 -21.40 -14.69
C SER A 969 9.13 -20.50 -15.92
N PRO A 970 8.78 -21.03 -17.11
CA PRO A 970 8.22 -20.25 -18.22
C PRO A 970 6.96 -19.47 -17.86
N VAL A 971 6.08 -19.99 -16.99
CA VAL A 971 4.87 -19.27 -16.56
C VAL A 971 5.22 -17.99 -15.81
N ARG A 972 6.20 -18.05 -14.89
CA ARG A 972 6.69 -16.88 -14.18
C ARG A 972 7.33 -15.85 -15.13
N ALA A 973 8.12 -16.33 -16.10
CA ALA A 973 8.75 -15.47 -17.09
C ALA A 973 7.72 -14.75 -17.98
N PHE A 974 6.68 -15.46 -18.43
CA PHE A 974 5.56 -14.89 -19.18
C PHE A 974 4.80 -13.83 -18.37
N ALA A 975 4.57 -14.09 -17.07
CA ALA A 975 3.89 -13.17 -16.16
C ALA A 975 4.68 -11.87 -15.88
N GLY A 976 5.96 -11.78 -16.29
CA GLY A 976 6.84 -10.67 -15.93
C GLY A 976 7.11 -10.57 -14.43
N ILE A 977 7.00 -11.68 -13.69
CA ILE A 977 7.21 -11.72 -12.24
C ILE A 977 8.69 -11.98 -11.96
N ASP A 978 9.39 -10.96 -11.44
CA ASP A 978 10.79 -11.08 -11.04
C ASP A 978 10.96 -12.01 -9.82
N SER A 979 12.12 -12.69 -9.77
CA SER A 979 12.52 -13.52 -8.63
C SER A 979 13.87 -13.05 -8.08
N LYS A 980 13.87 -12.59 -6.84
CA LYS A 980 15.05 -12.07 -6.13
C LYS A 980 15.69 -13.14 -5.26
N GLY A 981 17.01 -13.05 -5.07
CA GLY A 981 17.75 -13.90 -4.12
C GLY A 981 19.21 -14.07 -4.51
N TRP A 982 19.95 -14.88 -3.75
CA TRP A 982 21.39 -15.13 -3.95
C TRP A 982 21.72 -16.61 -3.99
N ASP A 983 22.88 -16.93 -4.57
CA ASP A 983 23.48 -18.25 -4.43
C ASP A 983 24.21 -18.32 -3.09
N TYR A 984 24.10 -19.43 -2.35
CA TYR A 984 24.84 -19.60 -1.11
C TYR A 984 26.32 -19.91 -1.33
N GLY A 985 26.73 -20.21 -2.57
CA GLY A 985 28.08 -20.70 -2.85
C GLY A 985 28.34 -22.03 -2.11
N ARG A 986 27.30 -22.86 -2.03
CA ARG A 986 27.29 -24.14 -1.32
C ARG A 986 26.57 -25.18 -2.16
N HIS A 987 27.01 -26.43 -2.03
CA HIS A 987 26.36 -27.60 -2.63
C HIS A 987 25.81 -28.49 -1.53
N GLY A 988 24.59 -29.00 -1.71
CA GLY A 988 24.02 -30.05 -0.89
C GLY A 988 24.40 -31.40 -1.48
N VAL A 989 25.20 -32.18 -0.75
CA VAL A 989 25.52 -33.58 -1.05
C VAL A 989 24.47 -34.48 -0.40
N VAL A 990 23.88 -35.38 -1.17
CA VAL A 990 22.89 -36.36 -0.72
C VAL A 990 23.37 -37.76 -1.01
N ALA A 991 23.03 -38.70 -0.12
CA ALA A 991 23.34 -40.12 -0.25
C ALA A 991 22.40 -40.93 0.65
N THR A 992 22.16 -42.19 0.30
CA THR A 992 21.46 -43.14 1.17
C THR A 992 22.52 -43.94 1.93
N LEU A 993 22.50 -43.83 3.26
CA LEU A 993 23.48 -44.44 4.15
C LEU A 993 22.88 -45.66 4.85
N GLU A 994 23.73 -46.66 5.08
CA GLU A 994 23.43 -47.83 5.90
C GLU A 994 24.09 -47.68 7.28
N LEU A 995 23.30 -47.88 8.33
CA LEU A 995 23.71 -47.72 9.73
C LEU A 995 24.04 -49.08 10.36
N GLU A 996 24.93 -49.06 11.35
CA GLU A 996 25.32 -50.22 12.14
C GLU A 996 24.15 -50.82 12.96
N GLY A 997 24.06 -52.15 13.03
CA GLY A 997 23.05 -52.84 13.84
C GLY A 997 21.60 -52.67 13.33
N ASN A 998 20.63 -52.60 14.23
CA ASN A 998 19.21 -52.39 13.88
C ASN A 998 18.91 -50.92 13.47
N GLY A 999 19.93 -50.09 13.25
CA GLY A 999 19.79 -48.66 13.00
C GLY A 999 19.26 -47.92 14.24
N TRP A 1000 18.50 -46.86 13.98
CA TRP A 1000 17.91 -45.91 14.95
C TRP A 1000 17.47 -46.52 16.30
N ALA A 1001 17.97 -45.95 17.40
CA ALA A 1001 17.82 -46.33 18.81
C ALA A 1001 16.50 -47.04 19.25
N GLY A 1002 16.38 -48.34 18.94
CA GLY A 1002 15.25 -49.19 19.34
C GLY A 1002 13.99 -49.04 18.47
N ASP A 1003 13.00 -49.90 18.69
CA ASP A 1003 11.76 -49.94 17.89
C ASP A 1003 10.84 -48.72 18.10
N ASP A 1004 10.95 -48.04 19.25
CA ASP A 1004 9.96 -47.03 19.68
C ASP A 1004 10.29 -45.57 19.30
N THR A 1005 11.57 -45.17 19.18
CA THR A 1005 11.94 -43.75 18.95
C THR A 1005 12.94 -43.60 17.80
N LYS A 1006 12.59 -42.77 16.80
CA LYS A 1006 13.46 -42.46 15.66
C LYS A 1006 13.83 -40.98 15.72
N ILE A 1007 15.11 -40.67 15.57
CA ILE A 1007 15.69 -39.34 15.83
C ILE A 1007 16.26 -38.79 14.52
N ALA A 1008 15.98 -37.53 14.19
CA ALA A 1008 16.66 -36.81 13.12
C ALA A 1008 17.84 -35.99 13.68
N TYR A 1009 19.04 -36.14 13.13
CA TYR A 1009 20.22 -35.41 13.59
C TYR A 1009 20.61 -34.30 12.60
N GLN A 1010 20.91 -33.11 13.10
CA GLN A 1010 21.45 -32.02 12.31
C GLN A 1010 22.56 -31.29 13.06
N ARG A 1011 23.76 -31.28 12.49
CA ARG A 1011 24.93 -30.56 13.03
C ARG A 1011 25.25 -29.36 12.14
N PHE A 1012 25.39 -28.17 12.74
CA PHE A 1012 25.80 -26.97 12.03
C PHE A 1012 27.33 -26.87 12.00
N LEU A 1013 27.95 -27.18 10.85
CA LEU A 1013 29.38 -26.97 10.63
C LEU A 1013 29.62 -25.61 9.96
N PRO A 1014 30.82 -25.01 10.09
CA PRO A 1014 31.14 -23.74 9.43
C PRO A 1014 31.01 -23.77 7.90
N THR A 1015 31.29 -24.92 7.28
CA THR A 1015 31.13 -25.14 5.83
C THR A 1015 29.66 -25.29 5.42
N GLY A 1016 28.76 -25.58 6.36
CA GLY A 1016 27.33 -25.77 6.15
C GLY A 1016 26.78 -26.93 6.99
N PRO A 1017 25.45 -27.01 7.18
CA PRO A 1017 24.85 -28.07 8.00
C PRO A 1017 25.01 -29.46 7.37
N ILE A 1018 25.25 -30.47 8.22
CA ILE A 1018 25.13 -31.88 7.89
C ILE A 1018 23.94 -32.47 8.64
N ALA A 1019 23.04 -33.16 7.92
CA ALA A 1019 21.86 -33.79 8.48
C ALA A 1019 21.80 -35.27 8.11
N MET A 1020 21.40 -36.10 9.08
CA MET A 1020 21.14 -37.52 8.91
C MET A 1020 19.70 -37.78 9.32
N LEU A 1021 18.86 -38.16 8.36
CA LEU A 1021 17.41 -38.28 8.54
C LEU A 1021 16.97 -39.75 8.40
N PRO A 1022 16.07 -40.25 9.26
CA PRO A 1022 15.67 -41.66 9.29
C PRO A 1022 14.87 -42.10 8.08
N LEU A 1023 15.24 -43.26 7.53
CA LEU A 1023 14.49 -44.04 6.54
C LEU A 1023 14.10 -45.40 7.16
N PRO A 1024 13.16 -46.15 6.54
CA PRO A 1024 12.78 -47.47 7.02
C PRO A 1024 13.95 -48.44 7.10
N GLY A 1025 13.96 -49.33 8.10
CA GLY A 1025 15.04 -50.27 8.36
C GLY A 1025 16.25 -49.63 9.05
N ASN A 1026 17.45 -50.08 8.69
CA ASN A 1026 18.74 -49.53 9.16
C ASN A 1026 19.28 -48.42 8.24
N TYR A 1027 18.42 -47.78 7.43
CA TYR A 1027 18.84 -46.78 6.46
C TYR A 1027 18.62 -45.34 6.94
N SER A 1028 19.37 -44.41 6.36
CA SER A 1028 19.20 -42.98 6.54
C SER A 1028 19.50 -42.20 5.26
N THR A 1029 18.91 -41.02 5.10
CA THR A 1029 19.31 -40.09 4.04
C THR A 1029 20.22 -39.02 4.60
N LEU A 1030 21.34 -38.80 3.93
CA LEU A 1030 22.28 -37.73 4.19
C LEU A 1030 21.85 -36.47 3.43
N VAL A 1031 21.96 -35.32 4.09
CA VAL A 1031 21.97 -34.01 3.44
C VAL A 1031 23.12 -33.19 4.02
N TRP A 1032 24.22 -33.10 3.29
CA TRP A 1032 25.41 -32.36 3.71
C TRP A 1032 25.65 -31.13 2.84
N SER A 1033 25.37 -29.96 3.41
CA SER A 1033 25.69 -28.68 2.78
C SER A 1033 27.15 -28.34 3.01
N THR A 1034 27.92 -28.17 1.95
CA THR A 1034 29.36 -27.86 2.03
C THR A 1034 29.82 -27.01 0.84
N THR A 1035 31.11 -26.66 0.79
CA THR A 1035 31.67 -25.91 -0.34
C THR A 1035 31.67 -26.76 -1.61
N PRO A 1036 31.60 -26.14 -2.82
CA PRO A 1036 31.65 -26.89 -4.07
C PRO A 1036 32.89 -27.79 -4.20
N ALA A 1037 34.05 -27.36 -3.65
CA ALA A 1037 35.27 -28.14 -3.63
C ALA A 1037 35.14 -29.41 -2.77
N ASN A 1038 34.62 -29.29 -1.55
CA ASN A 1038 34.41 -30.43 -0.65
C ASN A 1038 33.32 -31.37 -1.20
N ALA A 1039 32.28 -30.82 -1.83
CA ALA A 1039 31.25 -31.62 -2.48
C ALA A 1039 31.81 -32.43 -3.67
N ALA A 1040 32.73 -31.85 -4.44
CA ALA A 1040 33.43 -32.55 -5.51
C ALA A 1040 34.33 -33.66 -4.96
N LEU A 1041 35.06 -33.39 -3.86
CA LEU A 1041 35.85 -34.40 -3.15
C LEU A 1041 34.97 -35.57 -2.70
N LEU A 1042 33.90 -35.29 -1.94
CA LEU A 1042 32.97 -36.31 -1.44
C LEU A 1042 32.39 -37.21 -2.53
N LYS A 1043 32.14 -36.66 -3.72
CA LYS A 1043 31.66 -37.45 -4.87
C LYS A 1043 32.73 -38.33 -5.52
N SER A 1044 34.00 -37.97 -5.35
CA SER A 1044 35.13 -38.70 -5.94
C SER A 1044 35.70 -39.79 -5.03
N LEU A 1045 35.35 -39.76 -3.74
CA LEU A 1045 35.87 -40.72 -2.77
C LEU A 1045 35.27 -42.13 -2.98
N PRO A 1046 36.07 -43.19 -2.73
CA PRO A 1046 35.53 -44.54 -2.57
C PRO A 1046 34.49 -44.62 -1.45
N PRO A 1047 33.54 -45.58 -1.50
CA PRO A 1047 32.50 -45.73 -0.48
C PRO A 1047 33.03 -45.77 0.96
N GLU A 1048 34.11 -46.52 1.21
CA GLU A 1048 34.73 -46.67 2.53
C GLU A 1048 35.23 -45.31 3.07
N ASP A 1049 36.04 -44.59 2.29
CA ASP A 1049 36.52 -43.26 2.63
C ASP A 1049 35.38 -42.23 2.79
N PHE A 1050 34.33 -42.31 1.97
CA PHE A 1050 33.14 -41.48 2.10
C PHE A 1050 32.43 -41.73 3.44
N THR A 1051 32.23 -43.00 3.82
CA THR A 1051 31.60 -43.36 5.10
C THR A 1051 32.43 -42.91 6.30
N ALA A 1052 33.77 -43.04 6.23
CA ALA A 1052 34.67 -42.49 7.24
C ALA A 1052 34.50 -40.97 7.38
N LEU A 1053 34.41 -40.25 6.27
CA LEU A 1053 34.28 -38.79 6.29
C LEU A 1053 32.91 -38.31 6.81
N VAL A 1054 31.83 -39.07 6.54
CA VAL A 1054 30.51 -38.83 7.15
C VAL A 1054 30.54 -39.09 8.65
N ASN A 1055 31.14 -40.20 9.11
CA ASN A 1055 31.29 -40.51 10.53
C ASN A 1055 32.13 -39.44 11.25
N ALA A 1056 33.21 -38.98 10.61
CA ALA A 1056 34.05 -37.88 11.07
C ALA A 1056 33.25 -36.58 11.25
N ALA A 1057 32.40 -36.25 10.27
CA ALA A 1057 31.61 -35.01 10.28
C ALA A 1057 30.63 -34.90 11.45
N PHE A 1058 30.19 -36.03 12.04
CA PHE A 1058 29.34 -36.03 13.23
C PHE A 1058 30.11 -36.09 14.57
N ARG A 1059 31.39 -36.48 14.57
CA ARG A 1059 32.15 -36.82 15.80
C ARG A 1059 33.35 -35.91 16.05
N LEU A 1060 34.04 -35.47 15.01
CA LEU A 1060 35.30 -34.72 15.12
C LEU A 1060 35.07 -33.21 15.27
N SER A 1061 36.09 -32.51 15.75
CA SER A 1061 36.09 -31.04 15.80
C SER A 1061 36.14 -30.45 14.38
N PRO A 1062 35.69 -29.20 14.16
CA PRO A 1062 35.79 -28.55 12.85
C PRO A 1062 37.22 -28.48 12.29
N VAL A 1063 38.23 -28.35 13.17
CA VAL A 1063 39.64 -28.29 12.79
C VAL A 1063 40.11 -29.64 12.25
N ASP A 1064 39.76 -30.72 12.95
CA ASP A 1064 40.10 -32.08 12.54
C ASP A 1064 39.37 -32.47 11.26
N LEU A 1065 38.10 -32.09 11.13
CA LEU A 1065 37.31 -32.31 9.91
C LEU A 1065 37.86 -31.51 8.72
N GLN A 1066 38.37 -30.31 8.95
CA GLN A 1066 39.03 -29.51 7.91
C GLN A 1066 40.28 -30.21 7.40
N PHE A 1067 41.09 -30.81 8.28
CA PHE A 1067 42.23 -31.65 7.88
C PHE A 1067 41.78 -32.89 7.11
N MET A 1068 40.71 -33.57 7.54
CA MET A 1068 40.15 -34.72 6.81
C MET A 1068 39.76 -34.36 5.36
N HIS A 1069 39.40 -33.10 5.09
CA HIS A 1069 39.11 -32.62 3.73
C HIS A 1069 40.36 -32.29 2.88
N THR A 1070 41.57 -32.27 3.44
CA THR A 1070 42.82 -32.00 2.68
C THR A 1070 43.51 -33.26 2.18
N ILE A 1071 43.23 -34.42 2.79
CA ILE A 1071 43.76 -35.71 2.36
C ILE A 1071 42.87 -36.31 1.25
N SER A 1072 43.47 -37.10 0.35
CA SER A 1072 42.76 -37.66 -0.82
C SER A 1072 42.36 -39.13 -0.66
N SER A 1073 42.95 -39.86 0.29
CA SER A 1073 42.71 -41.30 0.54
C SER A 1073 43.17 -41.69 1.95
N GLY A 1074 42.66 -42.80 2.49
CA GLY A 1074 43.07 -43.32 3.81
C GLY A 1074 42.34 -42.65 4.97
N HIS A 1075 41.10 -42.23 4.74
CA HIS A 1075 40.29 -41.53 5.72
C HIS A 1075 39.85 -42.46 6.87
N GLU A 1076 39.73 -43.76 6.61
CA GLU A 1076 39.38 -44.76 7.61
C GLU A 1076 40.45 -44.89 8.70
N ASP A 1077 41.71 -45.07 8.30
CA ASP A 1077 42.86 -45.16 9.22
C ASP A 1077 43.01 -43.88 10.06
N GLU A 1078 42.89 -42.72 9.40
CA GLU A 1078 42.98 -41.41 10.06
C GLU A 1078 41.83 -41.20 11.05
N LEU A 1079 40.60 -41.57 10.67
CA LEU A 1079 39.45 -41.51 11.58
C LEU A 1079 39.65 -42.43 12.79
N ALA A 1080 40.11 -43.67 12.57
CA ALA A 1080 40.35 -44.64 13.64
C ALA A 1080 41.37 -44.10 14.66
N TRP A 1081 42.44 -43.45 14.20
CA TRP A 1081 43.41 -42.80 15.08
C TRP A 1081 42.81 -41.61 15.84
N ARG A 1082 42.08 -40.72 15.17
CA ARG A 1082 41.47 -39.53 15.79
C ARG A 1082 40.42 -39.89 16.83
N MET A 1083 39.62 -40.92 16.56
CA MET A 1083 38.58 -41.41 17.47
C MET A 1083 39.12 -41.87 18.83
N GLN A 1084 40.39 -42.31 18.90
CA GLN A 1084 41.05 -42.63 20.18
C GLN A 1084 41.41 -41.39 21.00
N HIS A 1085 41.54 -40.23 20.34
CA HIS A 1085 42.03 -38.98 20.92
C HIS A 1085 40.94 -37.90 21.06
N THR A 1086 39.81 -38.05 20.39
CA THR A 1086 38.67 -37.12 20.46
C THR A 1086 37.62 -37.63 21.46
N ARG A 1087 37.30 -36.81 22.46
CA ARG A 1087 36.20 -37.10 23.40
C ARG A 1087 34.87 -36.61 22.79
N PHE A 1088 33.90 -37.50 22.65
CA PHE A 1088 32.53 -37.15 22.25
C PHE A 1088 31.52 -37.99 23.04
N ASN A 1089 30.27 -37.52 23.12
CA ASN A 1089 29.19 -38.27 23.77
C ASN A 1089 28.53 -39.21 22.76
N ALA A 1090 28.75 -40.52 22.92
CA ALA A 1090 28.24 -41.55 22.02
C ALA A 1090 26.70 -41.64 21.98
N GLN A 1091 25.99 -41.24 23.05
CA GLN A 1091 24.52 -41.23 23.08
C GLN A 1091 23.91 -40.00 22.39
N ALA A 1092 24.74 -39.02 22.03
CA ALA A 1092 24.30 -37.72 21.53
C ALA A 1092 24.71 -37.51 20.05
N VAL A 1093 25.13 -38.56 19.37
CA VAL A 1093 25.50 -38.54 17.95
C VAL A 1093 24.81 -39.73 17.24
N PRO A 1094 24.58 -39.67 15.93
CA PRO A 1094 24.02 -40.81 15.20
C PRO A 1094 24.93 -42.03 15.28
N GLN A 1095 24.35 -43.22 15.09
CA GLN A 1095 25.11 -44.46 14.94
C GLN A 1095 26.13 -44.39 13.80
N ASN A 1096 27.11 -45.30 13.83
CA ASN A 1096 28.10 -45.35 12.77
C ASN A 1096 27.44 -45.73 11.44
N VAL A 1097 27.85 -45.03 10.40
CA VAL A 1097 27.57 -45.41 9.02
C VAL A 1097 28.54 -46.52 8.64
N VAL A 1098 28.01 -47.66 8.20
CA VAL A 1098 28.80 -48.83 7.78
C VAL A 1098 28.84 -49.00 6.26
N GLY A 1099 27.94 -48.31 5.54
CA GLY A 1099 27.86 -48.39 4.10
C GLY A 1099 27.11 -47.21 3.47
N VAL A 1100 27.23 -47.09 2.16
CA VAL A 1100 26.47 -46.15 1.33
C VAL A 1100 25.91 -46.90 0.12
N GLN A 1101 24.63 -46.68 -0.20
CA GLN A 1101 24.00 -47.33 -1.34
C GLN A 1101 24.66 -46.86 -2.64
N GLU A 1102 25.03 -47.81 -3.50
CA GLU A 1102 25.73 -47.54 -4.75
C GLU A 1102 24.92 -46.59 -5.67
N GLY A 1103 25.60 -45.62 -6.28
CA GLY A 1103 24.99 -44.64 -7.19
C GLY A 1103 24.16 -43.55 -6.52
N THR A 1104 24.12 -43.50 -5.17
CA THR A 1104 23.28 -42.52 -4.46
C THR A 1104 23.97 -41.18 -4.16
N ILE A 1105 25.30 -41.14 -4.21
CA ILE A 1105 26.08 -39.92 -3.90
C ILE A 1105 25.89 -38.88 -5.02
N ALA A 1106 25.14 -37.83 -4.74
CA ALA A 1106 24.85 -36.75 -5.68
C ALA A 1106 24.99 -35.38 -5.01
N SER A 1107 25.22 -34.33 -5.79
CA SER A 1107 25.31 -32.95 -5.28
C SER A 1107 24.49 -31.98 -6.12
N PHE A 1108 23.86 -30.99 -5.49
CA PHE A 1108 23.14 -29.91 -6.19
C PHE A 1108 23.46 -28.53 -5.58
N PRO A 1109 23.44 -27.45 -6.38
CA PRO A 1109 23.71 -26.11 -5.87
C PRO A 1109 22.56 -25.59 -4.99
N LEU A 1110 22.90 -24.90 -3.90
CA LEU A 1110 21.94 -24.35 -2.94
C LEU A 1110 21.70 -22.87 -3.23
N LYS A 1111 20.44 -22.52 -3.51
CA LYS A 1111 20.04 -21.15 -3.87
C LYS A 1111 18.84 -20.72 -3.05
N MET A 1112 18.80 -19.43 -2.73
CA MET A 1112 17.60 -18.78 -2.23
C MET A 1112 16.99 -17.96 -3.35
N ARG A 1113 15.72 -18.19 -3.67
CA ARG A 1113 14.96 -17.40 -4.64
C ARG A 1113 13.56 -17.14 -4.09
N HIS A 1114 13.02 -15.96 -4.33
CA HIS A 1114 11.67 -15.59 -3.94
C HIS A 1114 11.07 -14.68 -5.01
N ALA A 1115 9.94 -15.08 -5.57
CA ALA A 1115 9.17 -14.25 -6.49
C ALA A 1115 8.65 -13.00 -5.76
N ASP A 1116 8.59 -11.86 -6.46
CA ASP A 1116 8.09 -10.60 -5.88
C ASP A 1116 6.57 -10.65 -5.60
N THR A 1117 5.85 -11.51 -6.30
CA THR A 1117 4.44 -11.84 -6.05
C THR A 1117 4.16 -13.27 -6.50
N TYR A 1118 3.14 -13.91 -5.95
CA TYR A 1118 2.76 -15.29 -6.33
C TYR A 1118 1.63 -15.34 -7.35
N ILE A 1119 1.03 -14.19 -7.68
CA ILE A 1119 -0.15 -14.10 -8.55
C ILE A 1119 0.02 -13.00 -9.59
N GLY A 1120 -0.58 -13.20 -10.76
CA GLY A 1120 -0.76 -12.23 -11.83
C GLY A 1120 -2.19 -12.32 -12.37
N GLU A 1121 -2.54 -11.50 -13.36
CA GLU A 1121 -3.83 -11.66 -14.03
C GLU A 1121 -3.87 -13.03 -14.72
N ARG A 1122 -4.83 -13.88 -14.34
CA ARG A 1122 -4.98 -15.28 -14.77
C ARG A 1122 -3.77 -16.17 -14.53
N ILE A 1123 -2.89 -15.81 -13.58
CA ILE A 1123 -1.64 -16.54 -13.30
C ILE A 1123 -1.49 -16.77 -11.80
N ALA A 1124 -1.10 -17.99 -11.40
CA ALA A 1124 -0.65 -18.31 -10.04
C ALA A 1124 0.64 -19.13 -10.05
N LEU A 1125 1.53 -18.89 -9.10
CA LEU A 1125 2.80 -19.61 -8.92
C LEU A 1125 2.76 -20.38 -7.60
N VAL A 1126 3.20 -21.64 -7.61
CA VAL A 1126 3.25 -22.50 -6.41
C VAL A 1126 4.60 -23.21 -6.28
N GLY A 1127 5.03 -23.49 -5.05
CA GLY A 1127 6.25 -24.24 -4.76
C GLY A 1127 7.51 -23.59 -5.35
N ASP A 1128 8.38 -24.41 -5.95
CA ASP A 1128 9.70 -23.96 -6.45
C ASP A 1128 9.63 -22.89 -7.55
N ALA A 1129 8.46 -22.71 -8.19
CA ALA A 1129 8.23 -21.60 -9.13
C ALA A 1129 8.06 -20.25 -8.41
N ALA A 1130 7.58 -20.25 -7.17
CA ALA A 1130 7.36 -19.07 -6.33
C ALA A 1130 8.52 -18.81 -5.36
N HIS A 1131 9.11 -19.85 -4.77
CA HIS A 1131 10.21 -19.73 -3.81
C HIS A 1131 11.14 -20.93 -3.85
N THR A 1132 12.43 -20.72 -3.65
CA THR A 1132 13.42 -21.78 -3.49
C THR A 1132 14.22 -21.50 -2.22
N VAL A 1133 14.33 -22.50 -1.34
CA VAL A 1133 14.91 -22.35 0.00
C VAL A 1133 16.08 -23.32 0.18
N HIS A 1134 17.06 -22.94 1.01
CA HIS A 1134 18.08 -23.86 1.48
C HIS A 1134 17.43 -25.05 2.21
N PRO A 1135 17.88 -26.30 2.02
CA PRO A 1135 17.26 -27.51 2.59
C PRO A 1135 17.39 -27.66 4.13
N LEU A 1136 17.55 -26.56 4.86
CA LEU A 1136 17.54 -26.55 6.32
C LEU A 1136 16.19 -27.06 6.83
N ALA A 1137 16.23 -28.13 7.63
CA ALA A 1137 15.06 -28.79 8.22
C ALA A 1137 13.97 -29.31 7.23
N GLY A 1138 14.31 -29.52 5.95
CA GLY A 1138 13.40 -30.14 4.97
C GLY A 1138 12.13 -29.35 4.63
N GLN A 1139 12.13 -28.02 4.84
CA GLN A 1139 10.91 -27.21 4.80
C GLN A 1139 10.38 -26.86 3.40
N GLY A 1140 11.22 -26.88 2.35
CA GLY A 1140 10.85 -26.39 1.02
C GLY A 1140 9.60 -27.06 0.42
N LEU A 1141 9.50 -28.38 0.48
CA LEU A 1141 8.32 -29.09 -0.02
C LEU A 1141 7.06 -28.79 0.80
N ASN A 1142 7.19 -28.62 2.12
CA ASN A 1142 6.05 -28.28 2.99
C ASN A 1142 5.50 -26.88 2.69
N GLN A 1143 6.36 -25.93 2.35
CA GLN A 1143 5.91 -24.61 1.87
C GLN A 1143 5.11 -24.76 0.58
N GLY A 1144 5.58 -25.57 -0.36
CA GLY A 1144 4.86 -25.86 -1.60
C GLY A 1144 3.50 -26.55 -1.37
N GLN A 1145 3.41 -27.50 -0.44
CA GLN A 1145 2.12 -28.13 -0.10
C GLN A 1145 1.16 -27.13 0.56
N GLY A 1146 1.65 -26.26 1.44
CA GLY A 1146 0.84 -25.19 2.03
C GLY A 1146 0.36 -24.16 0.99
N ASP A 1147 1.16 -23.91 -0.06
CA ASP A 1147 0.74 -23.05 -1.17
C ASP A 1147 -0.41 -23.70 -1.96
N VAL A 1148 -0.27 -24.99 -2.25
CA VAL A 1148 -1.28 -25.78 -2.96
C VAL A 1148 -2.59 -25.83 -2.17
N GLU A 1149 -2.54 -26.08 -0.87
CA GLU A 1149 -3.74 -26.12 -0.02
C GLU A 1149 -4.47 -24.77 -0.02
N SER A 1150 -3.74 -23.65 0.12
CA SER A 1150 -4.31 -22.31 0.14
C SER A 1150 -4.85 -21.89 -1.24
N LEU A 1151 -4.15 -22.25 -2.34
CA LEU A 1151 -4.62 -21.99 -3.69
C LEU A 1151 -5.86 -22.83 -4.03
N ALA A 1152 -5.88 -24.12 -3.70
CA ALA A 1152 -7.04 -24.98 -3.91
C ALA A 1152 -8.28 -24.48 -3.14
N LYS A 1153 -8.10 -24.01 -1.90
CA LYS A 1153 -9.16 -23.37 -1.11
C LYS A 1153 -9.64 -22.06 -1.73
N THR A 1154 -8.72 -21.27 -2.29
CA THR A 1154 -9.05 -20.00 -2.96
C THR A 1154 -9.86 -20.25 -4.24
N ILE A 1155 -9.50 -21.26 -5.03
CA ILE A 1155 -10.25 -21.66 -6.23
C ILE A 1155 -11.62 -22.21 -5.85
N ASP A 1156 -11.71 -23.06 -4.81
CA ASP A 1156 -12.98 -23.55 -4.27
C ASP A 1156 -13.93 -22.41 -3.85
N TYR A 1157 -13.39 -21.42 -3.14
CA TYR A 1157 -14.14 -20.22 -2.77
C TYR A 1157 -14.62 -19.44 -4.00
N ALA A 1158 -13.74 -19.20 -4.97
CA ALA A 1158 -14.09 -18.48 -6.19
C ALA A 1158 -15.19 -19.21 -6.99
N VAL A 1159 -15.07 -20.53 -7.19
CA VAL A 1159 -16.06 -21.33 -7.91
C VAL A 1159 -17.40 -21.38 -7.17
N SER A 1160 -17.40 -21.60 -5.85
CA SER A 1160 -18.64 -21.65 -5.06
C SER A 1160 -19.41 -20.32 -5.03
N HIS A 1161 -18.73 -19.19 -5.24
CA HIS A 1161 -19.34 -17.85 -5.26
C HIS A 1161 -19.54 -17.31 -6.69
N GLY A 1162 -19.31 -18.12 -7.73
CA GLY A 1162 -19.47 -17.72 -9.13
C GLY A 1162 -18.47 -16.67 -9.62
N GLN A 1163 -17.32 -16.53 -8.95
CA GLN A 1163 -16.26 -15.62 -9.35
C GLN A 1163 -15.40 -16.23 -10.47
N ASP A 1164 -14.78 -15.37 -11.29
CA ASP A 1164 -13.78 -15.82 -12.25
C ASP A 1164 -12.45 -16.15 -11.53
N ILE A 1165 -12.10 -17.44 -11.52
CA ILE A 1165 -10.90 -18.01 -10.90
C ILE A 1165 -9.59 -17.43 -11.44
N GLY A 1166 -9.61 -16.81 -12.62
CA GLY A 1166 -8.46 -16.18 -13.23
C GLY A 1166 -8.21 -14.75 -12.74
N THR A 1167 -9.21 -14.08 -12.17
CA THR A 1167 -9.04 -12.66 -11.82
C THR A 1167 -8.08 -12.49 -10.65
N ARG A 1168 -7.26 -11.43 -10.70
CA ARG A 1168 -6.32 -11.13 -9.61
C ARG A 1168 -7.01 -10.96 -8.25
N MET A 1169 -8.22 -10.38 -8.24
CA MET A 1169 -9.01 -10.18 -7.02
C MET A 1169 -9.39 -11.51 -6.35
N SER A 1170 -9.81 -12.51 -7.14
CA SER A 1170 -10.12 -13.84 -6.61
C SER A 1170 -8.88 -14.57 -6.07
N LEU A 1171 -7.69 -14.31 -6.62
CA LEU A 1171 -6.43 -14.93 -6.19
C LEU A 1171 -5.74 -14.22 -5.01
N GLU A 1172 -6.21 -13.04 -4.61
CA GLU A 1172 -5.54 -12.21 -3.60
C GLU A 1172 -5.45 -12.89 -2.23
N SER A 1173 -6.47 -13.68 -1.84
CA SER A 1173 -6.46 -14.42 -0.58
C SER A 1173 -5.29 -15.40 -0.49
N TYR A 1174 -5.01 -16.13 -1.57
CA TYR A 1174 -3.87 -17.04 -1.67
C TYR A 1174 -2.55 -16.30 -1.47
N SER A 1175 -2.35 -15.20 -2.20
CA SER A 1175 -1.11 -14.41 -2.08
C SER A 1175 -0.96 -13.81 -0.68
N SER A 1176 -2.04 -13.30 -0.08
CA SER A 1176 -2.01 -12.69 1.26
C SER A 1176 -1.63 -13.69 2.35
N GLU A 1177 -2.15 -14.92 2.29
CA GLU A 1177 -1.87 -15.97 3.28
C GLU A 1177 -0.46 -16.55 3.11
N ARG A 1178 -0.01 -16.78 1.86
CA ARG A 1178 1.19 -17.57 1.59
C ARG A 1178 2.46 -16.74 1.43
N TYR A 1179 2.37 -15.56 0.84
CA TYR A 1179 3.55 -14.73 0.56
C TYR A 1179 4.31 -14.38 1.84
N ILE A 1180 3.60 -13.86 2.86
CA ILE A 1180 4.22 -13.46 4.13
C ILE A 1180 4.74 -14.69 4.89
N ALA A 1181 3.95 -15.76 4.95
CA ALA A 1181 4.33 -16.99 5.65
C ALA A 1181 5.64 -17.58 5.08
N ASN A 1182 5.75 -17.66 3.74
CA ASN A 1182 6.94 -18.14 3.07
C ASN A 1182 8.11 -17.17 3.19
N HIS A 1183 7.87 -15.86 3.11
CA HIS A 1183 8.90 -14.84 3.27
C HIS A 1183 9.55 -14.87 4.66
N VAL A 1184 8.74 -15.03 5.71
CA VAL A 1184 9.22 -15.15 7.09
C VAL A 1184 10.11 -16.40 7.23
N LEU A 1185 9.66 -17.54 6.71
CA LEU A 1185 10.44 -18.79 6.82
C LEU A 1185 11.77 -18.70 6.06
N LEU A 1186 11.74 -18.18 4.84
CA LEU A 1186 12.94 -17.86 4.05
C LEU A 1186 13.93 -16.99 4.83
N GLY A 1187 13.44 -15.93 5.48
CA GLY A 1187 14.27 -15.02 6.28
C GLY A 1187 14.86 -15.68 7.52
N VAL A 1188 14.12 -16.57 8.19
CA VAL A 1188 14.62 -17.35 9.34
C VAL A 1188 15.73 -18.30 8.89
N VAL A 1189 15.49 -19.06 7.82
CA VAL A 1189 16.45 -20.03 7.27
C VAL A 1189 17.75 -19.33 6.85
N ASP A 1190 17.65 -18.19 6.17
CA ASP A 1190 18.83 -17.44 5.74
C ASP A 1190 19.65 -16.89 6.91
N LYS A 1191 18.98 -16.32 7.92
CA LYS A 1191 19.65 -15.80 9.12
C LYS A 1191 20.34 -16.91 9.91
N LEU A 1192 19.71 -18.08 10.04
CA LEU A 1192 20.34 -19.24 10.68
C LEU A 1192 21.59 -19.67 9.89
N HIS A 1193 21.50 -19.81 8.57
CA HIS A 1193 22.66 -20.16 7.75
C HIS A 1193 23.84 -19.18 7.97
N LYS A 1194 23.58 -17.86 7.94
CA LYS A 1194 24.60 -16.82 8.15
C LYS A 1194 25.13 -16.78 9.60
N LEU A 1195 24.29 -17.03 10.59
CA LEU A 1195 24.69 -17.04 12.00
C LEU A 1195 25.64 -18.20 12.31
N TYR A 1196 25.39 -19.37 11.71
CA TYR A 1196 26.21 -20.56 11.91
C TYR A 1196 27.45 -20.64 11.01
N SER A 1197 27.53 -19.84 9.95
CA SER A 1197 28.75 -19.74 9.12
C SER A 1197 29.88 -18.91 9.74
N VAL A 1198 29.66 -18.26 10.89
CA VAL A 1198 30.69 -17.47 11.60
C VAL A 1198 31.52 -18.37 12.51
N GLU A 1199 32.85 -18.31 12.36
CA GLU A 1199 33.82 -19.19 13.05
C GLU A 1199 34.48 -18.57 14.29
N SER A 1200 34.48 -17.24 14.43
CA SER A 1200 35.19 -16.54 15.52
C SER A 1200 34.49 -15.26 16.00
N GLY A 1201 34.82 -14.79 17.21
CA GLY A 1201 34.29 -13.54 17.80
C GLY A 1201 33.18 -13.72 18.85
N PRO A 1202 32.60 -12.62 19.39
CA PRO A 1202 31.61 -12.67 20.48
C PRO A 1202 30.27 -13.31 20.06
N LEU A 1203 30.04 -13.51 18.77
CA LEU A 1203 28.82 -14.13 18.23
C LEU A 1203 28.71 -15.63 18.54
N VAL A 1204 29.83 -16.36 18.61
CA VAL A 1204 29.85 -17.80 18.94
C VAL A 1204 29.37 -18.07 20.38
N PRO A 1205 29.88 -17.39 21.43
CA PRO A 1205 29.34 -17.57 22.77
C PRO A 1205 27.89 -17.05 22.90
N LEU A 1206 27.51 -15.97 22.20
CA LEU A 1206 26.13 -15.46 22.20
C LEU A 1206 25.12 -16.43 21.58
N ARG A 1207 25.43 -17.03 20.41
CA ARG A 1207 24.53 -18.02 19.78
C ARG A 1207 24.43 -19.30 20.62
N SER A 1208 25.53 -19.71 21.26
CA SER A 1208 25.59 -20.89 22.14
C SER A 1208 24.76 -20.68 23.40
N TRP A 1209 24.85 -19.49 24.01
CA TRP A 1209 23.98 -19.08 25.12
C TRP A 1209 22.50 -19.04 24.69
N GLY A 1210 22.21 -18.49 23.51
CA GLY A 1210 20.86 -18.46 22.94
C GLY A 1210 20.27 -19.86 22.75
N LEU A 1211 21.02 -20.79 22.13
CA LEU A 1211 20.62 -22.20 21.97
C LEU A 1211 20.31 -22.84 23.33
N SER A 1212 21.18 -22.62 24.32
CA SER A 1212 21.06 -23.20 25.65
C SER A 1212 19.87 -22.62 26.43
N ALA A 1213 19.60 -21.32 26.28
CA ALA A 1213 18.45 -20.65 26.86
C ALA A 1213 17.12 -21.15 26.26
N VAL A 1214 17.07 -21.35 24.94
CA VAL A 1214 15.89 -21.92 24.27
C VAL A 1214 15.64 -23.35 24.73
N ASN A 1215 16.68 -24.17 24.86
CA ASN A 1215 16.54 -25.54 25.35
C ASN A 1215 16.06 -25.60 26.81
N ALA A 1216 16.50 -24.67 27.65
CA ALA A 1216 16.09 -24.58 29.06
C ALA A 1216 14.64 -24.05 29.25
N MET A 1217 14.08 -23.35 28.26
CA MET A 1217 12.75 -22.75 28.33
C MET A 1217 11.69 -23.63 27.65
N GLY A 1218 11.06 -24.51 28.44
CA GLY A 1218 10.00 -25.43 27.97
C GLY A 1218 8.88 -24.81 27.11
N PRO A 1219 8.29 -23.65 27.46
CA PRO A 1219 7.27 -23.00 26.64
C PRO A 1219 7.78 -22.53 25.26
N LEU A 1220 9.04 -22.07 25.20
CA LEU A 1220 9.65 -21.57 23.98
C LEU A 1220 10.02 -22.74 23.04
N LYS A 1221 10.51 -23.85 23.61
CA LYS A 1221 10.70 -25.12 22.91
C LYS A 1221 9.37 -25.65 22.34
N GLY A 1222 8.29 -25.64 23.13
CA GLY A 1222 6.95 -26.02 22.67
C GLY A 1222 6.42 -25.15 21.52
N PHE A 1223 6.69 -23.85 21.55
CA PHE A 1223 6.36 -22.93 20.46
C PHE A 1223 7.10 -23.26 19.16
N PHE A 1224 8.43 -23.47 19.22
CA PHE A 1224 9.21 -23.86 18.04
C PHE A 1224 8.79 -25.23 17.49
N MET A 1225 8.39 -26.16 18.35
CA MET A 1225 7.87 -27.47 17.93
C MET A 1225 6.52 -27.38 17.24
N GLN A 1226 5.60 -26.54 17.73
CA GLN A 1226 4.35 -26.28 17.03
C GLN A 1226 4.60 -25.66 15.66
N GLN A 1227 5.55 -24.73 15.55
CA GLN A 1227 5.93 -24.13 14.27
C GLN A 1227 6.57 -25.16 13.31
N ALA A 1228 7.47 -26.02 13.81
CA ALA A 1228 8.16 -27.05 13.02
C ALA A 1228 7.23 -28.20 12.57
N SER A 1229 6.19 -28.52 13.35
CA SER A 1229 5.17 -29.52 12.99
C SER A 1229 4.06 -28.96 12.07
N GLY A 1230 4.11 -27.67 11.73
CA GLY A 1230 3.11 -27.01 10.90
C GLY A 1230 1.81 -26.66 11.62
N ASN A 1231 1.76 -26.78 12.96
CA ASN A 1231 0.61 -26.51 13.83
C ASN A 1231 0.73 -25.19 14.60
N GLY A 1232 1.72 -24.36 14.28
CA GLY A 1232 1.97 -23.10 14.95
C GLY A 1232 0.83 -22.10 14.79
N ILE A 1233 0.70 -21.20 15.77
CA ILE A 1233 -0.26 -20.10 15.72
C ILE A 1233 -0.03 -19.34 14.41
N LYS A 1234 -1.06 -19.27 13.56
CA LYS A 1234 -1.11 -18.29 12.46
C LYS A 1234 -1.01 -16.90 13.13
N LEU A 1235 0.19 -16.36 13.18
CA LEU A 1235 0.38 -14.93 13.37
C LEU A 1235 -0.23 -14.32 12.10
N PHE A 1236 -1.29 -13.53 12.29
CA PHE A 1236 -2.25 -12.99 11.31
C PHE A 1236 -3.56 -13.78 11.21
#